data_AF-A0A914BJI8-F1
#
_entry.id   AF-A0A914BJI8-F1
#
_cell.length_a   1.000
_cell.length_b   1.000
_cell.length_c   1.000
_cell.angle_alpha   90.00
_cell.angle_beta   90.00
_cell.angle_gamma   90.00
#
_symmetry.space_group_name_H-M   'P 1'
#
loop_
_entity.id
_entity.type
_entity.pdbx_description
1 polymer ?
#
loop_
_entity_poly.entity_id
_entity_poly.type
_entity_poly.pdbx_seq_one_letter_code
_entity_poly.pdbx_strand_id
1 'polypeptide(L)'
;MTTKAVALAKLPPIGSTQQTAGVGISPRAVRQYEGLQGPSYQLNSVSDRTKHKLPQPQVLRPFVDTKAGTLDTWPAHATAQATAKPGIPSHRPRSSPDGRMSSELSEDPQRSVIPKPRFLEQLEMFLKKELRNLDGNKEGPGELRLQAYREVFEYLIEDFKTYKPLLSSIKTEYEMMLSNQREQIRELEPLKSMLVTVSEQCDQKVMALREEERQEMLDLKKDKKMLQEKIDAMKQHEVSLQMQIDKLQEDVAAEYYKYRNECDARKLLVSDINDLRYQQEDYQKSQGQVSQAGETKEDPVKLKIALRKAREDLTDATQRLTEMIANYGDVVPRRDYEGLKVQHEKLQEEIAQLKDDHEILMSEHDTLLEVNKQVVTQRDEFYSELEILKRSATPRPDWDRCADFMEGGEERWKTISKDKSSDNKVELLLKELAGDGEGLAFFEPRGFGENVPVYLQTDIKVRNREYTKGEALELIKEIWKAKNKRESEKENASTEPMDTFVARFLDERYRDKKMIAEKAYNLHDACERYRDMEGMCELFYQVLTDEVIEQVYNQEMEMLEQLMEALNKASETIEVPSTTPAPAETEPAAEAQEGEEPPTEEADKEEMPQLTTIQVISRENFEAALREVFTVKPDENIEALMTTLMEDLKPEEGAETLKYQDLFLEDEDGGARPFINLIRQQDKEERLKYVEQIKLELGDREEVPLPELRMAINVVDAEIDKNHMIEYLARSYDVPNDQLNTATPQAVETVIQRLLKAGVRRIGLLNSSEL
;
A
#
# COMPACT_ATOMS: atom_id res chain seq x y z
N MET A 1 -25.89 52.03 46.08
CA MET A 1 -25.31 51.08 47.07
C MET A 1 -23.78 51.12 46.95
N THR A 2 -23.06 50.54 47.92
CA THR A 2 -21.61 50.76 48.13
C THR A 2 -20.73 50.48 46.92
N THR A 3 -19.92 51.47 46.54
CA THR A 3 -18.85 51.35 45.55
C THR A 3 -17.70 50.48 46.07
N LYS A 4 -17.20 49.57 45.22
CA LYS A 4 -15.88 48.94 45.37
C LYS A 4 -15.12 49.06 44.07
N ALA A 5 -14.09 49.90 44.07
CA ALA A 5 -13.11 49.91 43.00
C ALA A 5 -12.23 48.65 43.10
N VAL A 6 -12.01 47.99 41.95
CA VAL A 6 -10.98 46.96 41.80
C VAL A 6 -9.93 47.51 40.85
N ALA A 7 -8.67 47.45 41.27
CA ALA A 7 -7.58 48.14 40.58
C ALA A 7 -7.12 47.39 39.31
N LEU A 8 -6.91 48.15 38.24
CA LEU A 8 -6.25 47.68 37.01
C LEU A 8 -4.75 47.46 37.25
N ALA A 9 -4.31 46.20 37.19
CA ALA A 9 -2.89 45.86 37.12
C ALA A 9 -2.41 45.92 35.65
N LYS A 10 -1.71 47.00 35.28
CA LYS A 10 -1.00 47.06 33.99
C LYS A 10 0.28 46.21 34.07
N LEU A 11 0.45 45.28 33.13
CA LEU A 11 1.71 44.60 32.89
C LEU A 11 2.62 45.47 31.97
N PRO A 12 3.95 45.38 32.11
CA PRO A 12 4.90 46.21 31.36
C PRO A 12 5.11 45.72 29.91
N PRO A 13 5.59 46.60 29.00
CA PRO A 13 5.91 46.20 27.64
C PRO A 13 7.16 45.29 27.60
N ILE A 14 7.08 44.18 26.87
CA ILE A 14 8.24 43.33 26.58
C ILE A 14 9.05 44.00 25.47
N GLY A 15 10.35 44.20 25.73
CA GLY A 15 11.26 44.87 24.81
C GLY A 15 11.66 43.99 23.63
N SER A 16 11.95 44.64 22.50
CA SER A 16 12.57 44.02 21.33
C SER A 16 13.92 43.39 21.70
N THR A 17 14.13 42.13 21.29
CA THR A 17 15.42 41.46 21.45
C THR A 17 16.11 41.31 20.09
N GLN A 18 17.40 41.61 20.06
CA GLN A 18 18.20 41.69 18.83
C GLN A 18 18.61 40.31 18.31
N GLN A 19 18.93 40.28 17.00
CA GLN A 19 19.61 39.18 16.33
C GLN A 19 20.86 38.74 17.09
N THR A 20 20.99 37.44 17.37
CA THR A 20 22.28 36.78 17.62
C THR A 20 22.32 35.42 16.91
N ALA A 21 23.51 35.00 16.50
CA ALA A 21 23.71 33.95 15.51
C ALA A 21 23.35 32.54 16.02
N GLY A 22 22.91 31.68 15.10
CA GLY A 22 22.44 30.33 15.42
C GLY A 22 23.57 29.33 15.72
N VAL A 23 23.25 28.37 16.58
CA VAL A 23 23.86 27.03 16.64
C VAL A 23 22.74 26.04 16.94
N GLY A 24 22.47 25.11 16.01
CA GLY A 24 21.49 24.06 16.22
C GLY A 24 22.02 22.97 17.16
N ILE A 25 21.20 22.51 18.10
CA ILE A 25 21.52 21.37 18.98
C ILE A 25 20.34 20.40 19.00
N SER A 26 20.53 19.24 18.35
CA SER A 26 19.61 18.10 18.43
C SER A 26 19.97 17.21 19.62
N PRO A 27 19.01 16.81 20.48
CA PRO A 27 19.30 16.05 21.70
C PRO A 27 19.14 14.52 21.53
N ARG A 28 19.82 13.89 20.57
CA ARG A 28 19.94 12.40 20.56
C ARG A 28 21.15 11.84 19.81
N ALA A 29 22.35 12.13 20.30
CA ALA A 29 23.56 11.40 19.88
C ALA A 29 23.77 10.16 20.79
N VAL A 30 23.65 8.97 20.21
CA VAL A 30 24.11 7.72 20.83
C VAL A 30 25.62 7.83 21.07
N ARG A 31 26.07 7.64 22.31
CA ARG A 31 27.50 7.66 22.65
C ARG A 31 28.21 6.44 22.07
N GLN A 32 28.68 6.56 20.83
CA GLN A 32 29.64 5.62 20.27
C GLN A 32 31.00 5.81 20.95
N TYR A 33 31.55 4.71 21.46
CA TYR A 33 32.92 4.65 21.99
C TYR A 33 33.86 4.25 20.86
N GLU A 34 34.81 5.11 20.51
CA GLU A 34 35.81 4.83 19.47
C GLU A 34 37.20 4.65 20.12
N GLY A 35 37.95 3.62 19.69
CA GLY A 35 39.35 3.43 20.11
C GLY A 35 39.67 2.32 21.13
N LEU A 36 38.87 1.26 21.24
CA LEU A 36 39.16 0.10 22.12
C LEU A 36 40.30 -0.84 21.65
N GLN A 37 41.16 -0.41 20.71
CA GLN A 37 42.30 -1.20 20.19
C GLN A 37 43.63 -0.41 20.13
N GLY A 38 43.77 0.68 20.90
CA GLY A 38 45.00 1.49 20.95
C GLY A 38 45.41 1.90 22.37
N PRO A 39 46.67 2.35 22.59
CA PRO A 39 47.22 2.65 23.93
C PRO A 39 46.75 3.99 24.55
N SER A 40 45.66 4.56 24.05
CA SER A 40 45.06 5.81 24.55
C SER A 40 43.64 5.97 24.04
N TYR A 41 42.77 6.60 24.84
CA TYR A 41 41.42 7.00 24.42
C TYR A 41 41.23 8.52 24.55
N GLN A 42 40.19 9.04 23.89
CA GLN A 42 39.72 10.42 24.05
C GLN A 42 38.24 10.40 24.40
N LEU A 43 37.82 11.29 25.30
CA LEU A 43 36.41 11.54 25.58
C LEU A 43 35.94 12.65 24.65
N ASN A 44 34.97 12.36 23.77
CA ASN A 44 34.35 13.39 22.95
C ASN A 44 33.39 14.25 23.79
N SER A 45 33.95 15.28 24.44
CA SER A 45 33.19 16.44 24.90
C SER A 45 33.68 17.68 24.15
N VAL A 46 32.78 18.61 23.85
CA VAL A 46 33.09 19.77 22.98
C VAL A 46 34.13 20.73 23.61
N SER A 47 34.30 20.66 24.93
CA SER A 47 35.19 21.54 25.72
C SER A 47 36.52 20.91 26.14
N ASP A 48 36.74 19.60 25.96
CA ASP A 48 38.01 18.95 26.33
C ASP A 48 38.44 17.87 25.33
N ARG A 49 39.64 18.02 24.77
CA ARG A 49 40.27 17.11 23.79
C ARG A 49 41.53 16.42 24.34
N THR A 50 41.73 16.41 25.65
CA THR A 50 42.88 15.74 26.29
C THR A 50 42.99 14.26 25.90
N LYS A 51 44.20 13.83 25.53
CA LYS A 51 44.51 12.43 25.18
C LYS A 51 44.90 11.67 26.45
N HIS A 52 43.97 10.87 26.98
CA HIS A 52 44.26 9.99 28.11
C HIS A 52 45.00 8.75 27.61
N LYS A 53 46.31 8.68 27.91
CA LYS A 53 47.10 7.47 27.67
C LYS A 53 46.66 6.38 28.65
N LEU A 54 46.39 5.19 28.13
CA LEU A 54 46.24 4.01 28.98
C LEU A 54 47.62 3.66 29.57
N PRO A 55 47.68 3.16 30.82
CA PRO A 55 48.92 2.59 31.34
C PRO A 55 49.43 1.50 30.39
N GLN A 56 50.74 1.46 30.14
CA GLN A 56 51.30 0.39 29.32
C GLN A 56 50.98 -0.97 29.96
N PRO A 57 50.65 -2.02 29.18
CA PRO A 57 50.27 -3.33 29.73
C PRO A 57 51.40 -4.05 30.50
N GLN A 58 52.59 -3.47 30.55
CA GLN A 58 53.74 -3.92 31.35
C GLN A 58 53.72 -3.39 32.80
N VAL A 59 52.85 -2.42 33.14
CA VAL A 59 52.71 -1.88 34.51
C VAL A 59 52.03 -2.88 35.46
N LEU A 60 51.44 -3.97 34.95
CA LEU A 60 50.88 -5.08 35.72
C LEU A 60 51.75 -6.36 35.69
N ARG A 61 53.08 -6.19 35.66
CA ARG A 61 54.01 -7.23 36.14
C ARG A 61 54.98 -6.59 37.15
N PRO A 62 55.26 -7.24 38.29
CA PRO A 62 56.25 -6.72 39.23
C PRO A 62 57.64 -6.84 38.61
N PHE A 63 58.10 -5.79 37.94
CA PHE A 63 59.50 -5.65 37.60
C PHE A 63 60.26 -5.37 38.90
N VAL A 64 60.91 -6.39 39.43
CA VAL A 64 61.75 -6.30 40.62
C VAL A 64 62.97 -5.46 40.25
N ASP A 65 62.93 -4.16 40.55
CA ASP A 65 64.11 -3.30 40.40
C ASP A 65 65.11 -3.65 41.52
N THR A 66 66.03 -4.55 41.18
CA THR A 66 67.14 -4.96 42.03
C THR A 66 68.19 -3.85 42.13
N LYS A 67 67.85 -2.69 42.72
CA LYS A 67 68.83 -1.65 43.11
C LYS A 67 68.39 -0.49 44.03
N ALA A 68 67.30 -0.58 44.80
CA ALA A 68 67.15 0.24 46.02
C ALA A 68 66.05 -0.29 46.96
N GLY A 69 66.31 -0.23 48.27
CA GLY A 69 65.30 -0.10 49.34
C GLY A 69 64.08 -1.04 49.30
N THR A 70 64.11 -2.06 50.15
CA THR A 70 62.93 -2.84 50.59
C THR A 70 61.68 -1.96 50.75
N LEU A 71 60.64 -2.23 49.96
CA LEU A 71 59.30 -1.70 50.23
C LEU A 71 58.78 -2.42 51.48
N ASP A 72 58.61 -1.68 52.57
CA ASP A 72 58.30 -2.26 53.89
C ASP A 72 56.87 -2.82 53.92
N THR A 73 56.75 -4.15 53.99
CA THR A 73 55.45 -4.84 53.98
C THR A 73 54.79 -4.73 55.35
N TRP A 74 54.15 -3.59 55.59
CA TRP A 74 53.41 -3.35 56.83
C TRP A 74 52.03 -4.05 56.79
N PRO A 75 51.61 -4.81 57.84
CA PRO A 75 52.29 -5.08 59.10
C PRO A 75 52.75 -6.56 59.22
N ALA A 76 53.97 -6.88 58.79
CA ALA A 76 54.56 -8.22 58.93
C ALA A 76 55.23 -8.50 60.32
N HIS A 77 55.09 -7.61 61.30
CA HIS A 77 55.78 -7.68 62.59
C HIS A 77 54.85 -8.05 63.76
N ALA A 78 54.42 -9.32 63.79
CA ALA A 78 53.83 -9.92 65.00
C ALA A 78 54.19 -11.41 65.17
N THR A 79 54.38 -12.15 64.08
CA THR A 79 54.45 -13.63 64.11
C THR A 79 55.86 -14.22 64.23
N ALA A 80 56.91 -13.40 64.36
CA ALA A 80 58.31 -13.81 64.16
C ALA A 80 59.15 -14.03 65.44
N GLN A 81 58.55 -14.00 66.65
CA GLN A 81 59.27 -14.22 67.93
C GLN A 81 58.73 -15.41 68.73
N ALA A 82 58.81 -16.63 68.17
CA ALA A 82 58.45 -17.84 68.91
C ALA A 82 59.15 -19.15 68.45
N THR A 83 60.47 -19.17 68.18
CA THR A 83 61.22 -20.46 68.04
C THR A 83 62.75 -20.34 68.18
N ALA A 84 63.31 -20.70 69.34
CA ALA A 84 64.68 -21.25 69.56
C ALA A 84 64.85 -21.57 71.08
N LYS A 85 64.60 -22.81 71.54
CA LYS A 85 65.57 -23.92 71.83
C LYS A 85 66.60 -23.65 72.96
N PRO A 86 67.06 -24.66 73.75
CA PRO A 86 66.48 -26.00 74.04
C PRO A 86 66.55 -26.45 75.54
N GLY A 87 65.83 -27.52 75.91
CA GLY A 87 65.98 -28.21 77.22
C GLY A 87 65.05 -29.43 77.41
N ILE A 88 65.59 -30.54 77.94
CA ILE A 88 64.99 -31.90 78.13
C ILE A 88 65.58 -32.48 79.46
N PRO A 89 65.00 -33.46 80.21
CA PRO A 89 63.70 -34.21 80.19
C PRO A 89 62.85 -33.99 81.49
N SER A 90 61.64 -34.55 81.75
CA SER A 90 61.28 -35.98 81.83
C SER A 90 59.80 -36.29 82.21
N HIS A 91 59.40 -37.56 82.02
CA HIS A 91 58.27 -38.33 82.58
C HIS A 91 56.77 -38.06 82.23
N ARG A 92 56.29 -38.85 81.23
CA ARG A 92 55.23 -39.91 81.29
C ARG A 92 53.75 -39.57 81.69
N PRO A 93 52.75 -40.44 81.34
CA PRO A 93 51.48 -39.97 80.73
C PRO A 93 50.18 -40.58 81.33
N ARG A 94 49.06 -40.45 80.57
CA ARG A 94 47.66 -40.95 80.76
C ARG A 94 46.69 -39.87 81.28
N SER A 95 45.39 -39.81 80.93
CA SER A 95 44.51 -40.73 80.17
C SER A 95 43.26 -40.03 79.58
N SER A 96 42.66 -40.65 78.54
CA SER A 96 41.26 -40.53 78.06
C SER A 96 40.23 -41.02 79.13
N PRO A 97 38.87 -41.04 78.96
CA PRO A 97 38.10 -41.04 77.70
C PRO A 97 36.71 -40.33 77.65
N ASP A 98 36.06 -40.47 76.47
CA ASP A 98 34.62 -40.40 76.13
C ASP A 98 33.76 -39.15 76.46
N GLY A 99 32.91 -38.63 75.55
CA GLY A 99 32.74 -38.94 74.12
C GLY A 99 31.47 -38.33 73.47
N ARG A 100 31.40 -38.41 72.12
CA ARG A 100 30.19 -38.54 71.26
C ARG A 100 29.12 -37.40 71.25
N MET A 101 28.61 -36.86 70.11
CA MET A 101 28.64 -37.26 68.68
C MET A 101 28.57 -36.09 67.66
N SER A 102 29.01 -36.36 66.41
CA SER A 102 28.60 -35.84 65.07
C SER A 102 28.35 -34.32 64.86
N SER A 103 29.08 -33.57 64.02
CA SER A 103 29.34 -33.72 62.55
C SER A 103 28.05 -33.48 61.73
N GLU A 104 27.95 -32.57 60.76
CA GLU A 104 28.93 -31.94 59.84
C GLU A 104 28.79 -30.39 59.85
N LEU A 105 29.62 -29.54 59.19
CA LEU A 105 30.82 -29.71 58.33
C LEU A 105 31.82 -28.54 58.60
N SER A 106 32.65 -28.11 57.62
CA SER A 106 33.71 -27.09 57.79
C SER A 106 34.07 -26.28 56.54
N GLU A 107 34.30 -24.98 56.67
CA GLU A 107 35.40 -24.26 55.99
C GLU A 107 35.95 -23.15 56.92
N ASP A 108 37.25 -23.24 57.26
CA ASP A 108 38.02 -22.22 57.98
C ASP A 108 38.64 -21.22 56.98
N PRO A 109 38.91 -19.97 57.41
CA PRO A 109 40.30 -19.53 57.33
C PRO A 109 40.82 -18.97 58.66
N GLN A 110 41.77 -19.72 59.23
CA GLN A 110 42.83 -19.32 60.16
C GLN A 110 42.70 -17.94 60.84
N ARG A 111 42.29 -17.95 62.11
CA ARG A 111 42.46 -16.80 63.03
C ARG A 111 43.93 -16.39 63.11
N SER A 112 44.24 -15.17 62.70
CA SER A 112 45.52 -14.53 63.01
C SER A 112 45.63 -14.28 64.52
N VAL A 113 46.71 -14.75 65.13
CA VAL A 113 46.95 -14.67 66.59
C VAL A 113 47.55 -13.31 66.97
N ILE A 114 46.87 -12.23 66.57
CA ILE A 114 47.18 -10.86 66.94
C ILE A 114 45.92 -10.30 67.61
N PRO A 115 45.96 -9.86 68.88
CA PRO A 115 44.82 -9.19 69.50
C PRO A 115 44.42 -7.99 68.64
N LYS A 116 43.13 -7.88 68.29
CA LYS A 116 42.64 -6.72 67.53
C LYS A 116 43.01 -5.43 68.29
N PRO A 117 43.47 -4.37 67.60
CA PRO A 117 43.70 -3.08 68.26
C PRO A 117 42.41 -2.60 68.92
N ARG A 118 42.46 -2.24 70.21
CA ARG A 118 41.28 -1.82 70.98
C ARG A 118 40.50 -0.68 70.32
N PHE A 119 41.19 0.20 69.59
CA PHE A 119 40.56 1.27 68.81
C PHE A 119 39.69 0.74 67.65
N LEU A 120 40.16 -0.29 66.92
CA LEU A 120 39.36 -0.93 65.87
C LEU A 120 38.13 -1.64 66.47
N GLU A 121 38.27 -2.29 67.62
CA GLU A 121 37.13 -2.89 68.34
C GLU A 121 36.11 -1.82 68.77
N GLN A 122 36.58 -0.66 69.25
CA GLN A 122 35.72 0.48 69.62
C GLN A 122 34.99 1.07 68.41
N LEU A 123 35.66 1.26 67.27
CA LEU A 123 35.03 1.72 66.03
C LEU A 123 34.02 0.70 65.48
N GLU A 124 34.36 -0.60 65.48
CA GLU A 124 33.41 -1.66 65.12
C GLU A 124 32.18 -1.67 66.04
N MET A 125 32.36 -1.47 67.35
CA MET A 125 31.26 -1.42 68.32
C MET A 125 30.40 -0.16 68.14
N PHE A 126 31.00 0.99 67.88
CA PHE A 126 30.28 2.23 67.58
C PHE A 126 29.45 2.09 66.30
N LEU A 127 30.07 1.62 65.20
CA LEU A 127 29.37 1.35 63.94
C LEU A 127 28.20 0.38 64.11
N LYS A 128 28.41 -0.74 64.82
CA LYS A 128 27.36 -1.73 65.10
C LYS A 128 26.24 -1.17 65.98
N LYS A 129 26.52 -0.18 66.82
CA LYS A 129 25.53 0.49 67.66
C LYS A 129 24.71 1.49 66.83
N GLU A 130 25.36 2.35 66.06
CA GLU A 130 24.66 3.34 65.24
C GLU A 130 23.83 2.70 64.13
N LEU A 131 24.33 1.66 63.46
CA LEU A 131 23.52 0.91 62.49
C LEU A 131 22.30 0.25 63.16
N ARG A 132 22.48 -0.37 64.34
CA ARG A 132 21.37 -0.96 65.11
C ARG A 132 20.34 0.06 65.60
N ASN A 133 20.74 1.30 65.84
CA ASN A 133 19.81 2.40 66.14
C ASN A 133 19.04 2.87 64.89
N LEU A 134 19.60 2.68 63.69
CA LEU A 134 19.07 3.11 62.40
C LEU A 134 18.27 2.03 61.65
N ASP A 135 18.42 0.75 62.00
CA ASP A 135 17.79 -0.41 61.34
C ASP A 135 16.27 -0.53 61.62
N GLY A 136 15.53 0.53 61.31
CA GLY A 136 14.09 0.54 61.08
C GLY A 136 13.73 -0.04 59.70
N ASN A 137 14.03 -1.32 59.50
CA ASN A 137 13.50 -2.16 58.41
C ASN A 137 13.80 -1.69 56.96
N LYS A 138 15.02 -1.21 56.67
CA LYS A 138 15.49 -0.91 55.29
C LYS A 138 16.86 -1.50 55.01
N GLU A 139 16.89 -2.73 54.52
CA GLU A 139 18.10 -3.32 53.92
C GLU A 139 18.35 -2.71 52.54
N GLY A 140 19.24 -1.71 52.48
CA GLY A 140 19.66 -1.06 51.24
C GLY A 140 20.65 0.09 51.49
N PRO A 141 21.25 0.66 50.43
CA PRO A 141 22.05 1.87 50.53
C PRO A 141 21.16 3.05 50.93
N GLY A 142 21.31 3.52 52.17
CA GLY A 142 20.53 4.63 52.73
C GLY A 142 21.42 5.77 53.23
N GLU A 143 20.92 7.00 53.14
CA GLU A 143 21.71 8.20 53.48
C GLU A 143 22.12 8.26 54.97
N LEU A 144 21.23 7.88 55.89
CA LEU A 144 21.53 7.78 57.32
C LEU A 144 22.54 6.67 57.62
N ARG A 145 22.46 5.55 56.89
CA ARG A 145 23.44 4.45 56.98
C ARG A 145 24.82 4.94 56.51
N LEU A 146 24.89 5.62 55.37
CA LEU A 146 26.12 6.22 54.86
C LEU A 146 26.73 7.23 55.84
N GLN A 147 25.91 8.01 56.55
CA GLN A 147 26.36 8.95 57.57
C GLN A 147 27.09 8.24 58.74
N ALA A 148 26.54 7.14 59.26
CA ALA A 148 27.22 6.35 60.30
C ALA A 148 28.58 5.78 59.84
N TYR A 149 28.69 5.38 58.56
CA TYR A 149 29.98 4.97 57.97
C TYR A 149 30.95 6.16 57.79
N ARG A 150 30.46 7.36 57.44
CA ARG A 150 31.29 8.58 57.32
C ARG A 150 31.89 8.99 58.66
N GLU A 151 31.12 8.95 59.74
CA GLU A 151 31.58 9.32 61.08
C GLU A 151 32.64 8.34 61.60
N VAL A 152 32.43 7.04 61.41
CA VAL A 152 33.43 6.00 61.71
C VAL A 152 34.70 6.16 60.89
N PHE A 153 34.57 6.53 59.61
CA PHE A 153 35.71 6.76 58.73
C PHE A 153 36.47 8.03 59.11
N GLU A 154 35.79 9.09 59.56
CA GLU A 154 36.45 10.29 60.09
C GLU A 154 37.26 9.96 61.34
N TYR A 155 36.66 9.30 62.35
CA TYR A 155 37.38 8.87 63.55
C TYR A 155 38.60 7.98 63.22
N LEU A 156 38.49 7.09 62.23
CA LEU A 156 39.60 6.29 61.73
C LEU A 156 40.72 7.16 61.11
N ILE A 157 40.35 8.15 60.30
CA ILE A 157 41.28 9.10 59.68
C ILE A 157 41.98 9.97 60.74
N GLU A 158 41.28 10.33 61.82
CA GLU A 158 41.85 11.18 62.87
C GLU A 158 43.02 10.54 63.63
N ASP A 159 42.99 9.23 63.86
CA ASP A 159 44.06 8.51 64.56
C ASP A 159 45.29 8.23 63.66
N PHE A 160 45.12 8.21 62.32
CA PHE A 160 46.19 7.94 61.35
C PHE A 160 47.10 9.15 61.07
N LYS A 161 47.93 9.53 62.05
CA LYS A 161 48.78 10.75 62.01
C LYS A 161 49.65 10.95 60.76
N THR A 162 50.14 9.88 60.11
CA THR A 162 50.98 9.96 58.89
C THR A 162 50.19 9.93 57.59
N TYR A 163 49.07 9.21 57.54
CA TYR A 163 48.28 9.00 56.31
C TYR A 163 47.02 9.89 56.24
N LYS A 164 46.67 10.59 57.33
CA LYS A 164 45.50 11.48 57.43
C LYS A 164 45.33 12.42 56.22
N PRO A 165 46.35 13.15 55.72
CA PRO A 165 46.17 14.07 54.59
C PRO A 165 45.72 13.40 53.29
N LEU A 166 46.19 12.18 53.03
CA LEU A 166 45.81 11.40 51.83
C LEU A 166 44.39 10.85 51.98
N LEU A 167 44.07 10.26 53.13
CA LEU A 167 42.74 9.70 53.37
C LEU A 167 41.66 10.78 53.43
N SER A 168 41.95 11.95 54.00
CA SER A 168 41.04 13.10 53.98
C SER A 168 40.85 13.64 52.56
N SER A 169 41.90 13.72 51.73
CA SER A 169 41.76 14.14 50.33
C SER A 169 40.86 13.18 49.54
N ILE A 170 41.04 11.87 49.72
CA ILE A 170 40.18 10.84 49.10
C ILE A 170 38.73 11.00 49.59
N LYS A 171 38.51 11.20 50.89
CA LYS A 171 37.18 11.43 51.47
C LYS A 171 36.50 12.66 50.85
N THR A 172 37.20 13.79 50.77
CA THR A 172 36.67 15.05 50.23
C THR A 172 36.21 14.92 48.78
N GLU A 173 36.97 14.23 47.92
CA GLU A 173 36.56 13.99 46.52
C GLU A 173 35.25 13.19 46.43
N TYR A 174 35.11 12.10 47.20
CA TYR A 174 33.87 11.33 47.25
C TYR A 174 32.71 12.14 47.85
N GLU A 175 32.95 12.96 48.87
CA GLU A 175 31.92 13.82 49.47
C GLU A 175 31.47 14.93 48.51
N MET A 176 32.39 15.53 47.74
CA MET A 176 32.10 16.52 46.70
C MET A 176 31.27 15.93 45.56
N MET A 177 31.65 14.74 45.06
CA MET A 177 30.88 14.04 44.01
C MET A 177 29.47 13.66 44.51
N LEU A 178 29.35 13.14 45.73
CA LEU A 178 28.05 12.83 46.33
C LEU A 178 27.19 14.08 46.55
N SER A 179 27.78 15.25 46.82
CA SER A 179 27.06 16.52 46.91
C SER A 179 26.50 16.95 45.56
N ASN A 180 27.33 16.97 44.51
CA ASN A 180 26.92 17.32 43.15
C ASN A 180 25.82 16.39 42.61
N GLN A 181 25.90 15.08 42.87
CA GLN A 181 24.81 14.15 42.54
C GLN A 181 23.48 14.48 43.24
N ARG A 182 23.51 14.92 44.51
CA ARG A 182 22.29 15.32 45.24
C ARG A 182 21.70 16.62 44.71
N GLU A 183 22.56 17.54 44.27
CA GLU A 183 22.16 18.80 43.65
C GLU A 183 21.46 18.55 42.31
N GLN A 184 22.06 17.73 41.43
CA GLN A 184 21.43 17.29 40.19
C GLN A 184 20.07 16.58 40.41
N ILE A 185 19.95 15.74 41.45
CA ILE A 185 18.67 15.09 41.79
C ILE A 185 17.61 16.13 42.19
N ARG A 186 17.99 17.17 42.96
CA ARG A 186 17.08 18.26 43.35
C ARG A 186 16.63 19.12 42.16
N GLU A 187 17.49 19.34 41.18
CA GLU A 187 17.14 20.06 39.94
C GLU A 187 16.16 19.26 39.05
N LEU A 188 16.25 17.92 39.07
CA LEU A 188 15.36 17.03 38.32
C LEU A 188 13.98 16.85 38.97
N GLU A 189 13.83 17.10 40.27
CA GLU A 189 12.56 16.98 41.01
C GLU A 189 11.43 17.90 40.46
N PRO A 190 11.63 19.23 40.29
CA PRO A 190 10.60 20.11 39.74
C PRO A 190 10.27 19.80 38.27
N LEU A 191 11.21 19.27 37.49
CA LEU A 191 10.96 18.85 36.10
C LEU A 191 9.98 17.68 36.03
N LYS A 192 10.04 16.73 36.97
CA LYS A 192 9.04 15.65 37.08
C LYS A 192 7.65 16.20 37.42
N SER A 193 7.57 17.15 38.34
CA SER A 193 6.31 17.82 38.70
C SER A 193 5.70 18.55 37.49
N MET A 194 6.53 19.33 36.77
CA MET A 194 6.12 20.03 35.55
C MET A 194 5.65 19.07 34.46
N LEU A 195 6.32 17.92 34.28
CA LEU A 195 5.90 16.88 33.32
C LEU A 195 4.51 16.32 33.64
N VAL A 196 4.19 16.08 34.92
CA VAL A 196 2.84 15.64 35.33
C VAL A 196 1.79 16.70 35.02
N THR A 197 2.06 17.97 35.34
CA THR A 197 1.14 19.08 35.03
C THR A 197 0.92 19.24 33.53
N VAL A 198 1.97 19.11 32.71
CA VAL A 198 1.86 19.16 31.24
C VAL A 198 1.09 17.96 30.69
N SER A 199 1.31 16.75 31.24
CA SER A 199 0.52 15.56 30.88
C SER A 199 -0.96 15.78 31.16
N GLU A 200 -1.30 16.27 32.36
CA GLU A 200 -2.69 16.53 32.75
C GLU A 200 -3.35 17.61 31.85
N GLN A 201 -2.60 18.65 31.47
CA GLN A 201 -3.07 19.66 30.51
C GLN A 201 -3.29 19.08 29.09
N CYS A 202 -2.40 18.19 28.64
CA CYS A 202 -2.58 17.47 27.38
C CYS A 202 -3.84 16.58 27.42
N ASP A 203 -4.03 15.82 28.50
CA ASP A 203 -5.19 14.95 28.68
C ASP A 203 -6.50 15.76 28.73
N GLN A 204 -6.52 16.89 29.46
CA GLN A 204 -7.65 17.82 29.47
C GLN A 204 -7.96 18.37 28.07
N LYS A 205 -6.94 18.74 27.29
CA LYS A 205 -7.13 19.23 25.91
C LYS A 205 -7.66 18.14 24.97
N VAL A 206 -7.18 16.90 25.10
CA VAL A 206 -7.71 15.75 24.33
C VAL A 206 -9.17 15.47 24.70
N MET A 207 -9.53 15.58 25.98
CA MET A 207 -10.92 15.40 26.41
C MET A 207 -11.85 16.52 25.93
N ALA A 208 -11.37 17.77 25.86
CA ALA A 208 -12.13 18.89 25.30
C ALA A 208 -12.39 18.71 23.80
N LEU A 209 -11.38 18.33 23.00
CA LEU A 209 -11.57 18.06 21.57
C LEU A 209 -12.57 16.92 21.32
N ARG A 210 -12.54 15.86 22.14
CA ARG A 210 -13.53 14.76 22.07
C ARG A 210 -14.95 15.14 22.52
N GLU A 211 -15.11 16.25 23.23
CA GLU A 211 -16.43 16.84 23.52
C GLU A 211 -16.95 17.59 22.30
N GLU A 212 -16.09 18.41 21.69
CA GLU A 212 -16.36 19.19 20.47
C GLU A 212 -16.70 18.30 19.28
N GLU A 213 -15.85 17.32 18.93
CA GLU A 213 -16.08 16.33 17.85
C GLU A 213 -17.43 15.60 18.02
N ARG A 214 -17.81 15.28 19.27
CA ARG A 214 -19.08 14.61 19.55
C ARG A 214 -20.27 15.54 19.43
N GLN A 215 -20.12 16.82 19.78
CA GLN A 215 -21.15 17.82 19.58
C GLN A 215 -21.38 18.08 18.08
N GLU A 216 -20.30 18.24 17.30
CA GLU A 216 -20.36 18.34 15.83
C GLU A 216 -21.03 17.12 15.20
N MET A 217 -20.69 15.90 15.63
CA MET A 217 -21.33 14.68 15.17
C MET A 217 -22.85 14.66 15.46
N LEU A 218 -23.27 15.18 16.63
CA LEU A 218 -24.69 15.28 16.98
C LEU A 218 -25.43 16.31 16.11
N ASP A 219 -24.80 17.44 15.80
CA ASP A 219 -25.41 18.49 14.99
C ASP A 219 -25.46 18.12 13.50
N LEU A 220 -24.39 17.56 12.94
CA LEU A 220 -24.39 16.94 11.60
C LEU A 220 -25.46 15.83 11.46
N LYS A 221 -25.74 15.09 12.54
CA LYS A 221 -26.78 14.06 12.56
C LYS A 221 -28.20 14.67 12.60
N LYS A 222 -28.40 15.85 13.20
CA LYS A 222 -29.66 16.60 13.10
C LYS A 222 -29.85 17.13 11.68
N ASP A 223 -28.82 17.75 11.10
CA ASP A 223 -28.89 18.33 9.76
C ASP A 223 -29.14 17.26 8.69
N LYS A 224 -28.48 16.10 8.79
CA LYS A 224 -28.79 14.94 7.96
C LYS A 224 -30.27 14.52 8.04
N LYS A 225 -30.88 14.55 9.24
CA LYS A 225 -32.30 14.24 9.42
C LYS A 225 -33.20 15.29 8.79
N MET A 226 -32.90 16.58 8.99
CA MET A 226 -33.65 17.71 8.40
C MET A 226 -33.58 17.68 6.86
N LEU A 227 -32.41 17.38 6.29
CA LEU A 227 -32.23 17.22 4.84
C LEU A 227 -33.01 16.01 4.30
N GLN A 228 -33.01 14.88 5.03
CA GLN A 228 -33.80 13.71 4.65
C GLN A 228 -35.31 14.02 4.65
N GLU A 229 -35.82 14.67 5.70
CA GLU A 229 -37.23 15.10 5.79
C GLU A 229 -37.60 16.06 4.64
N LYS A 230 -36.68 16.96 4.25
CA LYS A 230 -36.87 17.84 3.08
C LYS A 230 -36.89 17.07 1.75
N ILE A 231 -36.01 16.10 1.56
CA ILE A 231 -35.98 15.22 0.37
C ILE A 231 -37.30 14.45 0.26
N ASP A 232 -37.77 13.88 1.35
CA ASP A 232 -39.01 13.08 1.35
C ASP A 232 -40.25 13.96 1.12
N ALA A 233 -40.27 15.19 1.63
CA ALA A 233 -41.31 16.18 1.31
C ALA A 233 -41.29 16.60 -0.17
N MET A 234 -40.11 16.81 -0.77
CA MET A 234 -39.99 17.14 -2.21
C MET A 234 -40.46 15.97 -3.09
N LYS A 235 -40.12 14.72 -2.75
CA LYS A 235 -40.62 13.53 -3.44
C LYS A 235 -42.14 13.38 -3.36
N GLN A 236 -42.75 13.67 -2.21
CA GLN A 236 -44.21 13.69 -2.07
C GLN A 236 -44.86 14.76 -2.96
N HIS A 237 -44.23 15.93 -3.08
CA HIS A 237 -44.68 17.00 -3.98
C HIS A 237 -44.56 16.60 -5.46
N GLU A 238 -43.47 15.94 -5.85
CA GLU A 238 -43.25 15.40 -7.19
C GLU A 238 -44.32 14.37 -7.58
N VAL A 239 -44.62 13.41 -6.69
CA VAL A 239 -45.71 12.43 -6.90
C VAL A 239 -47.07 13.13 -7.03
N SER A 240 -47.34 14.15 -6.20
CA SER A 240 -48.58 14.94 -6.27
C SER A 240 -48.71 15.72 -7.58
N LEU A 241 -47.61 16.27 -8.11
CA LEU A 241 -47.57 16.91 -9.42
C LEU A 241 -47.79 15.90 -10.55
N GLN A 242 -47.16 14.72 -10.48
CA GLN A 242 -47.34 13.69 -11.50
C GLN A 242 -48.81 13.24 -11.58
N MET A 243 -49.46 12.99 -10.43
CA MET A 243 -50.90 12.68 -10.39
C MET A 243 -51.79 13.78 -11.00
N GLN A 244 -51.39 15.07 -10.87
CA GLN A 244 -52.10 16.18 -11.52
C GLN A 244 -51.86 16.20 -13.03
N ILE A 245 -50.64 15.90 -13.49
CA ILE A 245 -50.31 15.78 -14.92
C ILE A 245 -51.11 14.65 -15.55
N ASP A 246 -51.11 13.45 -14.94
CA ASP A 246 -51.83 12.27 -15.44
C ASP A 246 -53.34 12.57 -15.56
N LYS A 247 -53.92 13.21 -14.54
CA LYS A 247 -55.32 13.62 -14.58
C LYS A 247 -55.60 14.66 -15.69
N LEU A 248 -54.74 15.66 -15.85
CA LEU A 248 -54.91 16.66 -16.92
C LEU A 248 -54.78 16.03 -18.31
N GLN A 249 -53.94 15.00 -18.47
CA GLN A 249 -53.88 14.22 -19.72
C GLN A 249 -55.19 13.45 -19.97
N GLU A 250 -55.79 12.84 -18.94
CA GLU A 250 -57.09 12.16 -19.03
C GLU A 250 -58.23 13.16 -19.37
N ASP A 251 -58.31 14.29 -18.67
CA ASP A 251 -59.31 15.35 -18.91
C ASP A 251 -59.18 15.89 -20.34
N VAL A 252 -57.96 16.16 -20.82
CA VAL A 252 -57.69 16.61 -22.20
C VAL A 252 -58.08 15.53 -23.23
N ALA A 253 -57.76 14.26 -22.99
CA ALA A 253 -58.16 13.16 -23.87
C ALA A 253 -59.69 13.02 -23.95
N ALA A 254 -60.40 13.21 -22.82
CA ALA A 254 -61.85 13.20 -22.77
C ALA A 254 -62.47 14.37 -23.57
N GLU A 255 -61.91 15.58 -23.49
CA GLU A 255 -62.35 16.72 -24.31
C GLU A 255 -62.07 16.51 -25.81
N TYR A 256 -60.91 15.94 -26.19
CA TYR A 256 -60.65 15.57 -27.58
C TYR A 256 -61.67 14.54 -28.12
N TYR A 257 -62.07 13.57 -27.30
CA TYR A 257 -63.11 12.60 -27.66
C TYR A 257 -64.49 13.26 -27.84
N LYS A 258 -64.89 14.17 -26.93
CA LYS A 258 -66.13 14.96 -27.07
C LYS A 258 -66.13 15.80 -28.35
N TYR A 259 -65.06 16.55 -28.59
CA TYR A 259 -64.89 17.38 -29.79
C TYR A 259 -65.01 16.56 -31.07
N ARG A 260 -64.38 15.36 -31.10
CA ARG A 260 -64.49 14.44 -32.24
C ARG A 260 -65.95 14.00 -32.47
N ASN A 261 -66.64 13.57 -31.42
CA ASN A 261 -68.04 13.14 -31.52
C ASN A 261 -68.95 14.28 -31.99
N GLU A 262 -68.74 15.51 -31.51
CA GLU A 262 -69.44 16.69 -32.03
C GLU A 262 -69.15 16.95 -33.50
N CYS A 263 -67.89 16.86 -33.93
CA CYS A 263 -67.52 17.00 -35.33
C CYS A 263 -68.19 15.95 -36.22
N ASP A 264 -68.25 14.70 -35.79
CA ASP A 264 -68.89 13.62 -36.54
C ASP A 264 -70.43 13.76 -36.56
N ALA A 265 -71.04 14.18 -35.45
CA ALA A 265 -72.47 14.53 -35.41
C ALA A 265 -72.81 15.74 -36.30
N ARG A 266 -71.94 16.77 -36.33
CA ARG A 266 -72.11 17.93 -37.23
C ARG A 266 -71.99 17.53 -38.71
N LYS A 267 -71.08 16.62 -39.08
CA LYS A 267 -71.01 16.07 -40.45
C LYS A 267 -72.31 15.36 -40.84
N LEU A 268 -72.86 14.55 -39.93
CA LEU A 268 -74.09 13.80 -40.15
C LEU A 268 -75.28 14.75 -40.33
N LEU A 269 -75.44 15.74 -39.44
CA LEU A 269 -76.45 16.80 -39.58
C LEU A 269 -76.29 17.63 -40.85
N VAL A 270 -75.06 17.90 -41.32
CA VAL A 270 -74.83 18.57 -42.61
C VAL A 270 -75.25 17.69 -43.79
N SER A 271 -75.06 16.37 -43.70
CA SER A 271 -75.62 15.42 -44.67
C SER A 271 -77.14 15.49 -44.68
N ASP A 272 -77.78 15.34 -43.52
CA ASP A 272 -79.23 15.38 -43.36
C ASP A 272 -79.83 16.71 -43.86
N ILE A 273 -79.18 17.85 -43.55
CA ILE A 273 -79.59 19.18 -44.02
C ILE A 273 -79.45 19.31 -45.54
N ASN A 274 -78.43 18.72 -46.14
CA ASN A 274 -78.27 18.71 -47.60
C ASN A 274 -79.33 17.81 -48.25
N ASP A 275 -79.58 16.61 -47.72
CA ASP A 275 -80.60 15.70 -48.22
C ASP A 275 -82.02 16.29 -48.08
N LEU A 276 -82.31 16.94 -46.94
CA LEU A 276 -83.54 17.71 -46.74
C LEU A 276 -83.61 18.94 -47.66
N ARG A 277 -82.49 19.61 -47.97
CA ARG A 277 -82.47 20.68 -48.98
C ARG A 277 -82.79 20.15 -50.37
N TYR A 278 -82.22 19.02 -50.78
CA TYR A 278 -82.59 18.38 -52.05
C TYR A 278 -84.09 18.03 -52.09
N GLN A 279 -84.61 17.37 -51.05
CA GLN A 279 -86.03 17.06 -50.93
C GLN A 279 -86.92 18.30 -50.91
N GLN A 280 -86.50 19.37 -50.21
CA GLN A 280 -87.26 20.62 -50.08
C GLN A 280 -87.18 21.48 -51.35
N GLU A 281 -86.08 21.45 -52.09
CA GLU A 281 -85.96 22.12 -53.38
C GLU A 281 -86.81 21.42 -54.44
N ASP A 282 -86.88 20.08 -54.41
CA ASP A 282 -87.82 19.31 -55.23
C ASP A 282 -89.28 19.55 -54.80
N TYR A 283 -89.57 19.67 -53.49
CA TYR A 283 -90.89 20.06 -52.99
C TYR A 283 -91.26 21.50 -53.35
N GLN A 284 -90.33 22.46 -53.30
CA GLN A 284 -90.59 23.88 -53.64
C GLN A 284 -90.75 24.08 -55.14
N LYS A 285 -90.03 23.31 -55.98
CA LYS A 285 -90.32 23.17 -57.41
C LYS A 285 -91.74 22.65 -57.68
N SER A 286 -92.36 21.96 -56.71
CA SER A 286 -93.77 21.53 -56.78
C SER A 286 -94.79 22.49 -56.14
N GLN A 287 -94.36 23.49 -55.35
CA GLN A 287 -95.26 24.23 -54.45
C GLN A 287 -95.03 25.75 -54.34
N GLY A 288 -94.54 26.41 -55.40
CA GLY A 288 -94.38 27.87 -55.40
C GLY A 288 -95.70 28.65 -55.56
N GLN A 289 -96.32 29.12 -54.47
CA GLN A 289 -97.29 30.25 -54.47
C GLN A 289 -97.59 30.87 -53.06
N VAL A 290 -97.48 32.21 -52.95
CA VAL A 290 -98.33 33.16 -52.14
C VAL A 290 -97.97 33.58 -50.67
N SER A 291 -97.38 34.79 -50.54
CA SER A 291 -97.81 35.97 -49.69
C SER A 291 -97.26 36.32 -48.26
N GLN A 292 -97.63 37.53 -47.77
CA GLN A 292 -96.88 38.48 -46.87
C GLN A 292 -97.68 39.08 -45.65
N ALA A 293 -96.94 39.74 -44.71
CA ALA A 293 -97.21 41.02 -43.96
C ALA A 293 -98.15 41.16 -42.71
N GLY A 294 -97.82 42.10 -41.77
CA GLY A 294 -98.72 42.71 -40.72
C GLY A 294 -98.07 43.28 -39.41
N GLU A 295 -98.57 44.37 -38.77
CA GLU A 295 -97.91 45.12 -37.64
C GLU A 295 -98.84 45.99 -36.67
N THR A 296 -98.43 46.27 -35.40
CA THR A 296 -98.71 47.45 -34.45
C THR A 296 -99.66 47.46 -33.19
N LYS A 297 -99.18 48.13 -32.07
CA LYS A 297 -99.81 48.87 -30.89
C LYS A 297 -99.68 48.36 -29.39
N GLU A 298 -99.60 49.30 -28.41
CA GLU A 298 -99.27 49.10 -26.94
C GLU A 298 -100.34 49.61 -25.89
N ASP A 299 -100.17 49.27 -24.58
CA ASP A 299 -101.18 49.29 -23.46
C ASP A 299 -100.82 50.10 -22.16
N PRO A 300 -101.80 50.71 -21.44
CA PRO A 300 -101.64 51.57 -20.25
C PRO A 300 -101.07 51.03 -18.91
N VAL A 301 -100.81 49.73 -18.71
CA VAL A 301 -100.38 49.22 -17.36
C VAL A 301 -99.07 49.85 -16.85
N LYS A 302 -98.16 50.24 -17.76
CA LYS A 302 -96.82 50.78 -17.45
C LYS A 302 -96.84 51.99 -16.49
N LEU A 303 -97.87 52.84 -16.55
CA LEU A 303 -97.92 54.11 -15.79
C LEU A 303 -98.15 53.93 -14.27
N LYS A 304 -98.81 52.85 -13.84
CA LYS A 304 -99.13 52.64 -12.42
C LYS A 304 -97.91 52.21 -11.58
N ILE A 305 -96.92 51.60 -12.23
CA ILE A 305 -95.69 51.10 -11.60
C ILE A 305 -94.78 52.26 -11.18
N ALA A 306 -94.68 53.30 -12.02
CA ALA A 306 -93.83 54.46 -11.78
C ALA A 306 -94.19 55.21 -10.49
N LEU A 307 -95.48 55.35 -10.18
CA LEU A 307 -95.96 56.12 -9.03
C LEU A 307 -95.57 55.50 -7.67
N ARG A 308 -95.44 54.16 -7.59
CA ARG A 308 -95.06 53.48 -6.34
C ARG A 308 -93.61 53.82 -5.96
N LYS A 309 -92.69 53.74 -6.93
CA LYS A 309 -91.24 53.88 -6.71
C LYS A 309 -90.86 55.24 -6.11
N ALA A 310 -91.48 56.32 -6.59
CA ALA A 310 -91.24 57.68 -6.11
C ALA A 310 -91.59 57.91 -4.61
N ARG A 311 -92.30 56.99 -3.95
CA ARG A 311 -92.57 57.06 -2.50
C ARG A 311 -91.52 56.35 -1.65
N GLU A 312 -90.83 55.34 -2.20
CA GLU A 312 -89.75 54.62 -1.52
C GLU A 312 -88.48 55.50 -1.46
N ASP A 313 -88.16 56.19 -2.57
CA ASP A 313 -86.98 57.06 -2.67
C ASP A 313 -86.99 58.21 -1.63
N LEU A 314 -88.18 58.67 -1.20
CA LEU A 314 -88.33 59.75 -0.22
C LEU A 314 -87.92 59.34 1.21
N THR A 315 -88.20 58.09 1.61
CA THR A 315 -87.90 57.62 2.97
C THR A 315 -86.41 57.40 3.20
N ASP A 316 -85.69 56.90 2.20
CA ASP A 316 -84.25 56.64 2.28
C ASP A 316 -83.44 57.93 2.48
N ALA A 317 -83.86 59.03 1.84
CA ALA A 317 -83.20 60.31 1.93
C ALA A 317 -83.25 60.88 3.36
N THR A 318 -84.38 60.72 4.06
CA THR A 318 -84.53 61.21 5.44
C THR A 318 -83.65 60.48 6.45
N GLN A 319 -83.31 59.21 6.21
CA GLN A 319 -82.56 58.38 7.15
C GLN A 319 -81.07 58.76 7.20
N ARG A 320 -80.45 59.07 6.05
CA ARG A 320 -79.02 59.44 5.96
C ARG A 320 -78.68 60.75 6.68
N LEU A 321 -79.62 61.70 6.75
CA LEU A 321 -79.38 62.99 7.40
C LEU A 321 -79.15 62.82 8.92
N THR A 322 -79.90 61.93 9.56
CA THR A 322 -79.79 61.64 11.00
C THR A 322 -78.46 60.98 11.35
N GLU A 323 -77.98 60.11 10.47
CA GLU A 323 -76.71 59.37 10.62
C GLU A 323 -75.50 60.32 10.62
N MET A 324 -75.48 61.32 9.72
CA MET A 324 -74.41 62.33 9.69
C MET A 324 -74.34 63.17 10.97
N ILE A 325 -75.48 63.49 11.59
CA ILE A 325 -75.52 64.32 12.82
C ILE A 325 -74.90 63.57 14.01
N ALA A 326 -75.03 62.25 14.07
CA ALA A 326 -74.43 61.43 15.14
C ALA A 326 -72.89 61.39 15.07
N ASN A 327 -72.31 61.43 13.87
CA ASN A 327 -70.88 61.18 13.65
C ASN A 327 -69.94 62.32 14.09
N TYR A 328 -70.44 63.53 14.36
CA TYR A 328 -69.63 64.71 14.67
C TYR A 328 -69.77 65.22 16.11
N GLY A 329 -70.24 64.38 17.03
CA GLY A 329 -70.46 64.75 18.43
C GLY A 329 -69.20 64.82 19.33
N ASP A 330 -68.06 64.29 18.89
CA ASP A 330 -66.96 63.91 19.80
C ASP A 330 -65.57 64.33 19.26
N VAL A 331 -64.96 65.38 19.83
CA VAL A 331 -63.61 65.88 19.47
C VAL A 331 -62.83 66.37 20.72
N VAL A 332 -61.52 66.13 20.72
CA VAL A 332 -60.67 66.05 21.93
C VAL A 332 -60.36 67.41 22.61
N PRO A 333 -60.46 67.53 23.95
CA PRO A 333 -60.13 68.75 24.70
C PRO A 333 -58.64 69.14 24.77
N ARG A 334 -58.38 70.45 24.83
CA ARG A 334 -57.04 71.06 24.83
C ARG A 334 -56.11 70.64 25.97
N ARG A 335 -56.63 70.38 27.18
CA ARG A 335 -55.82 69.93 28.32
C ARG A 335 -55.12 68.60 28.02
N ASP A 336 -55.83 67.70 27.37
CA ASP A 336 -55.35 66.35 27.12
C ASP A 336 -54.29 66.39 25.97
N TYR A 337 -54.44 67.31 25.01
CA TYR A 337 -53.39 67.68 24.04
C TYR A 337 -52.13 68.25 24.70
N GLU A 338 -52.27 69.18 25.66
CA GLU A 338 -51.12 69.76 26.38
C GLU A 338 -50.39 68.71 27.24
N GLY A 339 -51.14 67.78 27.86
CA GLY A 339 -50.55 66.61 28.54
C GLY A 339 -49.81 65.66 27.60
N LEU A 340 -50.39 65.37 26.42
CA LEU A 340 -49.76 64.56 25.39
C LEU A 340 -48.47 65.21 24.83
N LYS A 341 -48.43 66.55 24.75
CA LYS A 341 -47.23 67.30 24.33
C LYS A 341 -46.07 67.13 25.30
N VAL A 342 -46.29 67.23 26.61
CA VAL A 342 -45.23 67.03 27.62
C VAL A 342 -44.75 65.57 27.63
N GLN A 343 -45.65 64.61 27.44
CA GLN A 343 -45.27 63.21 27.26
C GLN A 343 -44.43 63.01 25.99
N HIS A 344 -44.79 63.68 24.88
CA HIS A 344 -44.01 63.63 23.64
C HIS A 344 -42.62 64.24 23.81
N GLU A 345 -42.48 65.38 24.49
CA GLU A 345 -41.19 66.01 24.80
C GLU A 345 -40.30 65.08 25.66
N LYS A 346 -40.85 64.45 26.71
CA LYS A 346 -40.11 63.47 27.52
C LYS A 346 -39.70 62.23 26.72
N LEU A 347 -40.59 61.70 25.87
CA LEU A 347 -40.28 60.58 24.99
C LEU A 347 -39.22 60.96 23.93
N GLN A 348 -39.17 62.21 23.47
CA GLN A 348 -38.10 62.70 22.60
C GLN A 348 -36.74 62.70 23.31
N GLU A 349 -36.68 63.13 24.58
CA GLU A 349 -35.46 63.08 25.39
C GLU A 349 -34.99 61.64 25.64
N GLU A 350 -35.91 60.72 25.99
CA GLU A 350 -35.61 59.29 26.17
C GLU A 350 -35.13 58.63 24.86
N ILE A 351 -35.73 58.98 23.72
CA ILE A 351 -35.29 58.53 22.39
C ILE A 351 -33.92 59.10 22.02
N ALA A 352 -33.58 60.32 22.45
CA ALA A 352 -32.25 60.90 22.23
C ALA A 352 -31.18 60.16 23.04
N GLN A 353 -31.42 59.93 24.34
CA GLN A 353 -30.50 59.17 25.20
C GLN A 353 -30.27 57.74 24.68
N LEU A 354 -31.35 57.04 24.29
CA LEU A 354 -31.26 55.69 23.71
C LEU A 354 -30.52 55.65 22.37
N LYS A 355 -30.47 56.76 21.61
CA LYS A 355 -29.65 56.84 20.38
C LYS A 355 -28.18 57.02 20.70
N ASP A 356 -27.84 57.91 21.63
CA ASP A 356 -26.47 58.12 22.07
C ASP A 356 -25.88 56.82 22.68
N ASP A 357 -26.64 56.15 23.56
CA ASP A 357 -26.26 54.85 24.13
C ASP A 357 -26.11 53.76 23.06
N HIS A 358 -26.96 53.77 22.03
CA HIS A 358 -26.87 52.84 20.90
C HIS A 358 -25.64 53.11 20.02
N GLU A 359 -25.29 54.37 19.77
CA GLU A 359 -24.08 54.75 19.02
C GLU A 359 -22.80 54.34 19.77
N ILE A 360 -22.77 54.53 21.09
CA ILE A 360 -21.68 54.03 21.95
C ILE A 360 -21.60 52.50 21.86
N LEU A 361 -22.70 51.78 22.06
CA LEU A 361 -22.73 50.32 22.03
C LEU A 361 -22.36 49.74 20.64
N MET A 362 -22.73 50.43 19.55
CA MET A 362 -22.28 50.10 18.20
C MET A 362 -20.76 50.26 18.07
N SER A 363 -20.19 51.35 18.58
CA SER A 363 -18.73 51.55 18.54
C SER A 363 -17.98 50.50 19.38
N GLU A 364 -18.50 50.12 20.55
CA GLU A 364 -17.94 49.04 21.35
C GLU A 364 -18.04 47.69 20.61
N HIS A 365 -19.18 47.40 19.97
CA HIS A 365 -19.36 46.19 19.17
C HIS A 365 -18.38 46.12 17.98
N ASP A 366 -18.19 47.22 17.26
CA ASP A 366 -17.24 47.30 16.14
C ASP A 366 -15.80 47.07 16.61
N THR A 367 -15.40 47.62 17.77
CA THR A 367 -14.07 47.33 18.34
C THR A 367 -13.91 45.87 18.78
N LEU A 368 -14.98 45.24 19.31
CA LEU A 368 -14.97 43.82 19.67
C LEU A 368 -14.91 42.91 18.44
N LEU A 369 -15.57 43.28 17.33
CA LEU A 369 -15.47 42.57 16.05
C LEU A 369 -14.05 42.60 15.50
N GLU A 370 -13.39 43.76 15.53
CA GLU A 370 -12.01 43.89 15.05
C GLU A 370 -11.02 43.13 15.95
N VAL A 371 -11.18 43.16 17.27
CA VAL A 371 -10.37 42.33 18.20
C VAL A 371 -10.61 40.84 17.96
N ASN A 372 -11.86 40.41 17.78
CA ASN A 372 -12.20 39.01 17.48
C ASN A 372 -11.52 38.56 16.18
N LYS A 373 -11.61 39.36 15.12
CA LYS A 373 -10.93 39.11 13.84
C LYS A 373 -9.41 38.95 13.99
N GLN A 374 -8.76 39.80 14.79
CA GLN A 374 -7.32 39.69 15.08
C GLN A 374 -6.96 38.42 15.89
N VAL A 375 -7.82 37.99 16.82
CA VAL A 375 -7.63 36.73 17.56
C VAL A 375 -7.83 35.51 16.65
N VAL A 376 -8.78 35.58 15.71
CA VAL A 376 -8.99 34.53 14.69
C VAL A 376 -7.77 34.41 13.77
N THR A 377 -7.21 35.51 13.27
CA THR A 377 -6.00 35.44 12.44
C THR A 377 -4.80 34.88 13.20
N GLN A 378 -4.58 35.29 14.46
CA GLN A 378 -3.53 34.73 15.31
C GLN A 378 -3.72 33.23 15.58
N ARG A 379 -4.97 32.79 15.81
CA ARG A 379 -5.31 31.36 15.96
C ARG A 379 -4.93 30.58 14.70
N ASP A 380 -5.24 31.11 13.52
CA ASP A 380 -5.02 30.44 12.25
C ASP A 380 -3.52 30.41 11.87
N GLU A 381 -2.78 31.48 12.17
CA GLU A 381 -1.33 31.54 12.12
C GLU A 381 -0.71 30.43 13.02
N PHE A 382 -1.04 30.39 14.31
CA PHE A 382 -0.54 29.35 15.22
C PHE A 382 -0.97 27.94 14.83
N TYR A 383 -2.17 27.77 14.25
CA TYR A 383 -2.60 26.47 13.71
C TYR A 383 -1.72 26.03 12.53
N SER A 384 -1.39 26.95 11.62
CA SER A 384 -0.50 26.68 10.48
C SER A 384 0.93 26.34 10.93
N GLU A 385 1.47 27.06 11.92
CA GLU A 385 2.77 26.76 12.52
C GLU A 385 2.79 25.39 13.19
N LEU A 386 1.74 25.05 13.96
CA LEU A 386 1.60 23.73 14.56
C LEU A 386 1.50 22.62 13.51
N GLU A 387 0.85 22.85 12.38
CA GLU A 387 0.74 21.86 11.31
C GLU A 387 2.08 21.64 10.58
N ILE A 388 2.84 22.72 10.35
CA ILE A 388 4.23 22.65 9.84
C ILE A 388 5.13 21.91 10.85
N LEU A 389 4.96 22.15 12.16
CA LEU A 389 5.76 21.50 13.20
C LEU A 389 5.41 20.01 13.35
N LYS A 390 4.12 19.63 13.26
CA LYS A 390 3.69 18.22 13.20
C LYS A 390 4.32 17.49 12.01
N ARG A 391 4.37 18.13 10.84
CA ARG A 391 4.96 17.56 9.61
C ARG A 391 6.48 17.38 9.71
N SER A 392 7.17 18.24 10.44
CA SER A 392 8.65 18.26 10.53
C SER A 392 9.24 17.51 11.74
N ALA A 393 8.47 17.29 12.82
CA ALA A 393 8.97 16.63 14.04
C ALA A 393 9.40 15.17 13.83
N THR A 394 8.71 14.44 12.94
CA THR A 394 9.16 13.19 12.33
C THR A 394 8.47 13.08 10.97
N PRO A 395 9.19 13.04 9.84
CA PRO A 395 8.59 12.63 8.58
C PRO A 395 8.08 11.20 8.77
N ARG A 396 6.76 11.00 8.76
CA ARG A 396 6.24 9.64 8.62
C ARG A 396 6.70 9.15 7.26
N PRO A 397 7.22 7.91 7.15
CA PRO A 397 7.40 7.29 5.85
C PRO A 397 6.09 7.40 5.07
N ASP A 398 6.21 7.69 3.78
CA ASP A 398 5.10 7.60 2.85
C ASP A 398 4.71 6.12 2.77
N TRP A 399 3.75 5.73 3.62
CA TRP A 399 3.34 4.35 3.74
C TRP A 399 2.65 3.87 2.48
N ASP A 400 2.04 4.76 1.69
CA ASP A 400 1.32 4.35 0.49
C ASP A 400 2.31 3.88 -0.59
N ARG A 401 3.48 4.52 -0.71
CA ARG A 401 4.61 3.99 -1.51
C ARG A 401 5.09 2.60 -1.11
N CYS A 402 4.83 2.13 0.12
CA CYS A 402 5.21 0.75 0.45
C CYS A 402 4.44 -0.26 -0.40
N ALA A 403 3.20 0.05 -0.81
CA ALA A 403 2.40 -0.80 -1.69
C ALA A 403 3.13 -1.16 -2.99
N ASP A 404 3.85 -0.19 -3.58
CA ASP A 404 4.60 -0.36 -4.83
C ASP A 404 5.72 -1.42 -4.72
N PHE A 405 6.17 -1.72 -3.50
CA PHE A 405 7.27 -2.65 -3.21
C PHE A 405 6.84 -3.90 -2.44
N MET A 406 5.53 -4.15 -2.28
CA MET A 406 5.02 -5.33 -1.56
C MET A 406 4.16 -6.24 -2.42
N GLU A 407 4.36 -7.53 -2.21
CA GLU A 407 3.62 -8.61 -2.87
C GLU A 407 2.11 -8.47 -2.55
N GLY A 408 1.26 -8.51 -3.59
CA GLY A 408 -0.19 -8.24 -3.46
C GLY A 408 -0.61 -6.75 -3.46
N GLY A 409 0.34 -5.82 -3.62
CA GLY A 409 0.07 -4.43 -3.98
C GLY A 409 -0.76 -3.61 -2.98
N GLU A 410 -1.41 -2.56 -3.51
CA GLU A 410 -2.06 -1.52 -2.69
C GLU A 410 -3.26 -2.04 -1.89
N GLU A 411 -4.07 -2.96 -2.43
CA GLU A 411 -5.22 -3.51 -1.71
C GLU A 411 -4.80 -4.39 -0.52
N ARG A 412 -3.79 -5.26 -0.71
CA ARG A 412 -3.25 -6.08 0.39
C ARG A 412 -2.61 -5.19 1.45
N TRP A 413 -1.81 -4.20 1.06
CA TRP A 413 -1.20 -3.28 2.01
C TRP A 413 -2.22 -2.43 2.77
N LYS A 414 -3.23 -1.87 2.09
CA LYS A 414 -4.34 -1.17 2.73
C LYS A 414 -5.05 -2.06 3.73
N THR A 415 -5.27 -3.33 3.40
CA THR A 415 -5.93 -4.30 4.29
C THR A 415 -5.08 -4.63 5.53
N ILE A 416 -3.81 -4.98 5.36
CA ILE A 416 -2.97 -5.42 6.48
C ILE A 416 -2.44 -4.26 7.31
N SER A 417 -2.24 -3.08 6.72
CA SER A 417 -1.81 -1.86 7.42
C SER A 417 -2.97 -1.04 8.01
N LYS A 418 -4.23 -1.43 7.76
CA LYS A 418 -5.43 -0.82 8.33
C LYS A 418 -5.35 -0.81 9.86
N ASP A 419 -5.68 0.32 10.46
CA ASP A 419 -5.72 0.54 11.91
C ASP A 419 -4.38 0.26 12.66
N LYS A 420 -3.26 0.03 11.95
CA LYS A 420 -1.93 -0.18 12.53
C LYS A 420 -1.15 1.15 12.66
N SER A 421 -0.47 1.32 13.81
CA SER A 421 0.43 2.46 14.06
C SER A 421 1.65 2.44 13.12
N SER A 422 2.35 3.57 12.97
CA SER A 422 3.60 3.63 12.19
C SER A 422 4.62 2.57 12.63
N ASP A 423 4.79 2.35 13.93
CA ASP A 423 5.73 1.35 14.46
C ASP A 423 5.27 -0.08 14.13
N ASN A 424 3.97 -0.36 14.20
CA ASN A 424 3.41 -1.65 13.80
C ASN A 424 3.49 -1.88 12.28
N LYS A 425 3.45 -0.81 11.47
CA LYS A 425 3.70 -0.88 10.01
C LYS A 425 5.17 -1.17 9.70
N VAL A 426 6.11 -0.63 10.47
CA VAL A 426 7.54 -1.03 10.41
C VAL A 426 7.69 -2.51 10.75
N GLU A 427 7.08 -2.99 11.84
CA GLU A 427 7.15 -4.42 12.22
C GLU A 427 6.55 -5.32 11.12
N LEU A 428 5.48 -4.86 10.46
CA LEU A 428 4.90 -5.60 9.34
C LEU A 428 5.85 -5.70 8.15
N LEU A 429 6.46 -4.59 7.74
CA LEU A 429 7.45 -4.57 6.66
C LEU A 429 8.67 -5.45 6.98
N LEU A 430 9.11 -5.47 8.24
CA LEU A 430 10.19 -6.35 8.68
C LEU A 430 9.79 -7.84 8.60
N LYS A 431 8.55 -8.20 8.93
CA LYS A 431 8.03 -9.58 8.74
C LYS A 431 7.91 -9.94 7.26
N GLU A 432 7.42 -9.01 6.44
CA GLU A 432 7.29 -9.17 5.00
C GLU A 432 8.64 -9.47 4.33
N LEU A 433 9.66 -8.65 4.65
CA LEU A 433 11.06 -8.81 4.22
C LEU A 433 11.73 -10.08 4.77
N ALA A 434 11.34 -10.56 5.95
CA ALA A 434 11.93 -11.75 6.58
C ALA A 434 11.40 -13.08 6.01
N GLY A 435 10.21 -13.07 5.39
CA GLY A 435 9.54 -14.29 4.91
C GLY A 435 8.14 -14.51 5.49
N ASP A 436 7.84 -13.91 6.64
CA ASP A 436 6.77 -14.33 7.57
C ASP A 436 5.65 -13.29 7.71
N GLY A 437 5.36 -12.56 6.64
CA GLY A 437 4.25 -11.61 6.53
C GLY A 437 2.86 -12.25 6.75
N GLU A 438 1.95 -11.48 7.33
CA GLU A 438 0.55 -11.90 7.51
C GLU A 438 -0.15 -12.04 6.14
N GLY A 439 -0.96 -13.09 5.98
CA GLY A 439 -1.74 -13.31 4.75
C GLY A 439 -0.95 -13.73 3.51
N LEU A 440 0.32 -14.12 3.65
CA LEU A 440 1.10 -14.70 2.55
C LEU A 440 0.66 -16.13 2.24
N ALA A 441 0.60 -16.47 0.95
CA ALA A 441 0.39 -17.82 0.46
C ALA A 441 1.68 -18.64 0.56
N PHE A 442 1.53 -19.95 0.83
CA PHE A 442 2.65 -20.89 0.92
C PHE A 442 2.23 -22.22 0.30
N PHE A 443 3.15 -22.88 -0.40
CA PHE A 443 2.95 -24.24 -0.87
C PHE A 443 3.15 -25.25 0.27
N GLU A 444 2.44 -26.37 0.20
CA GLU A 444 2.75 -27.55 1.02
C GLU A 444 4.00 -28.25 0.46
N PRO A 445 5.03 -28.50 1.28
CA PRO A 445 6.23 -29.19 0.82
C PRO A 445 5.90 -30.64 0.43
N ARG A 446 6.29 -31.04 -0.79
CA ARG A 446 6.08 -32.39 -1.32
C ARG A 446 7.02 -33.44 -0.69
N GLY A 447 8.05 -33.00 0.04
CA GLY A 447 9.00 -33.86 0.75
C GLY A 447 10.00 -34.60 -0.15
N PHE A 448 10.71 -35.57 0.44
CA PHE A 448 11.79 -36.33 -0.20
C PHE A 448 11.35 -37.71 -0.74
N GLY A 449 10.14 -37.82 -1.28
CA GLY A 449 9.63 -39.09 -1.84
C GLY A 449 10.26 -39.43 -3.20
N GLU A 450 10.40 -40.73 -3.51
CA GLU A 450 10.93 -41.21 -4.80
C GLU A 450 10.11 -40.75 -6.02
N ASN A 451 8.82 -40.46 -5.82
CA ASN A 451 7.91 -39.92 -6.84
C ASN A 451 7.95 -38.38 -6.96
N VAL A 452 8.78 -37.68 -6.17
CA VAL A 452 8.90 -36.22 -6.20
C VAL A 452 10.13 -35.84 -7.02
N PRO A 453 10.00 -35.05 -8.11
CA PRO A 453 11.12 -34.62 -8.92
C PRO A 453 12.18 -33.89 -8.09
N VAL A 454 13.46 -34.09 -8.43
CA VAL A 454 14.61 -33.64 -7.59
C VAL A 454 14.57 -32.15 -7.29
N TYR A 455 14.13 -31.32 -8.24
CA TYR A 455 14.02 -29.86 -8.07
C TYR A 455 12.92 -29.43 -7.07
N LEU A 456 11.96 -30.30 -6.73
CA LEU A 456 10.88 -30.03 -5.75
C LEU A 456 11.12 -30.71 -4.39
N GLN A 457 12.18 -31.51 -4.23
CA GLN A 457 12.45 -32.25 -3.00
C GLN A 457 12.90 -31.32 -1.87
N THR A 458 11.97 -30.98 -0.98
CA THR A 458 12.22 -30.11 0.17
C THR A 458 11.18 -30.34 1.28
N ASP A 459 11.63 -30.22 2.53
CA ASP A 459 10.78 -30.12 3.73
C ASP A 459 10.60 -28.65 4.18
N ILE A 460 11.21 -27.69 3.47
CA ILE A 460 11.13 -26.26 3.81
C ILE A 460 9.75 -25.74 3.37
N LYS A 461 9.05 -25.01 4.25
CA LYS A 461 7.82 -24.30 3.90
C LYS A 461 8.12 -23.24 2.83
N VAL A 462 7.55 -23.38 1.63
CA VAL A 462 7.87 -22.55 0.47
C VAL A 462 6.85 -21.42 0.31
N ARG A 463 7.29 -20.17 0.11
CA ARG A 463 6.39 -19.03 -0.17
C ARG A 463 5.85 -19.17 -1.60
N ASN A 464 4.53 -19.03 -1.76
CA ASN A 464 3.95 -18.79 -3.07
C ASN A 464 3.99 -17.27 -3.35
N ARG A 465 4.67 -16.89 -4.43
CA ARG A 465 4.80 -15.52 -4.93
C ARG A 465 3.93 -15.26 -6.14
N GLU A 466 3.21 -16.28 -6.62
CA GLU A 466 2.28 -16.20 -7.76
C GLU A 466 2.96 -15.62 -9.01
N TYR A 467 4.11 -16.21 -9.40
CA TYR A 467 4.90 -15.73 -10.55
C TYR A 467 4.00 -15.41 -11.75
N THR A 468 4.23 -14.21 -12.28
CA THR A 468 3.62 -13.71 -13.50
C THR A 468 4.10 -14.51 -14.72
N LYS A 469 3.39 -14.38 -15.85
CA LYS A 469 3.78 -14.99 -17.13
C LYS A 469 5.24 -14.64 -17.48
N GLY A 470 5.60 -13.36 -17.41
CA GLY A 470 6.96 -12.90 -17.73
C GLY A 470 8.06 -13.39 -16.78
N GLU A 471 7.83 -13.40 -15.46
CA GLU A 471 8.82 -13.93 -14.51
C GLU A 471 9.09 -15.43 -14.72
N ALA A 472 8.07 -16.19 -15.10
CA ALA A 472 8.22 -17.60 -15.44
C ALA A 472 9.01 -17.76 -16.75
N LEU A 473 8.63 -17.02 -17.80
CA LEU A 473 9.26 -17.09 -19.12
C LEU A 473 10.73 -16.64 -19.13
N GLU A 474 11.08 -15.57 -18.39
CA GLU A 474 12.47 -15.16 -18.24
C GLU A 474 13.32 -16.30 -17.66
N LEU A 475 12.84 -16.94 -16.59
CA LEU A 475 13.53 -18.05 -15.95
C LEU A 475 13.61 -19.29 -16.87
N ILE A 476 12.57 -19.59 -17.64
CA ILE A 476 12.57 -20.67 -18.65
C ILE A 476 13.64 -20.41 -19.73
N LYS A 477 13.69 -19.20 -20.28
CA LYS A 477 14.70 -18.80 -21.28
C LYS A 477 16.12 -18.88 -20.71
N GLU A 478 16.33 -18.46 -19.46
CA GLU A 478 17.63 -18.60 -18.78
C GLU A 478 18.05 -20.06 -18.60
N ILE A 479 17.12 -20.95 -18.25
CA ILE A 479 17.35 -22.39 -18.10
C ILE A 479 17.76 -23.02 -19.44
N TRP A 480 16.99 -22.80 -20.51
CA TRP A 480 17.32 -23.29 -21.86
C TRP A 480 18.66 -22.76 -22.36
N LYS A 481 18.90 -21.45 -22.22
CA LYS A 481 20.17 -20.81 -22.61
C LYS A 481 21.37 -21.39 -21.84
N ALA A 482 21.21 -21.65 -20.55
CA ALA A 482 22.23 -22.30 -19.74
C ALA A 482 22.46 -23.77 -20.16
N LYS A 483 21.39 -24.47 -20.55
CA LYS A 483 21.46 -25.87 -21.01
C LYS A 483 22.18 -26.00 -22.34
N ASN A 484 21.74 -25.27 -23.37
CA ASN A 484 22.32 -25.30 -24.71
C ASN A 484 23.81 -24.90 -24.68
N LYS A 485 24.17 -23.94 -23.82
CA LYS A 485 25.58 -23.59 -23.58
C LYS A 485 26.37 -24.75 -22.97
N ARG A 486 25.83 -25.44 -21.96
CA ARG A 486 26.53 -26.55 -21.28
C ARG A 486 26.71 -27.76 -22.18
N GLU A 487 25.77 -27.99 -23.10
CA GLU A 487 25.82 -29.09 -24.05
C GLU A 487 26.80 -28.82 -25.19
N SER A 488 26.82 -27.60 -25.74
CA SER A 488 27.84 -27.19 -26.71
C SER A 488 29.28 -27.19 -26.13
N GLU A 489 29.44 -27.02 -24.82
CA GLU A 489 30.75 -27.15 -24.13
C GLU A 489 31.15 -28.61 -23.84
N LYS A 490 30.26 -29.60 -24.01
CA LYS A 490 30.49 -31.03 -23.65
C LYS A 490 30.32 -31.96 -24.86
N GLU A 491 31.34 -32.03 -25.72
CA GLU A 491 31.36 -32.84 -26.95
C GLU A 491 30.98 -34.35 -26.84
N ASN A 492 30.87 -34.94 -25.65
CA ASN A 492 30.61 -36.38 -25.46
C ASN A 492 29.84 -36.74 -24.15
N ALA A 493 29.02 -35.84 -23.60
CA ALA A 493 28.23 -36.15 -22.41
C ALA A 493 26.82 -36.64 -22.76
N SER A 494 26.32 -37.63 -22.03
CA SER A 494 24.89 -37.99 -22.04
C SER A 494 24.05 -36.79 -21.59
N THR A 495 23.04 -36.41 -22.39
CA THR A 495 22.06 -35.39 -22.05
C THR A 495 21.47 -35.66 -20.65
N GLU A 496 21.61 -34.70 -19.74
CA GLU A 496 21.03 -34.81 -18.40
C GLU A 496 19.54 -34.42 -18.46
N PRO A 497 18.60 -35.19 -17.89
CA PRO A 497 17.17 -34.84 -17.93
C PRO A 497 16.87 -33.45 -17.38
N MET A 498 15.83 -32.79 -17.91
CA MET A 498 15.50 -31.40 -17.55
C MET A 498 15.24 -31.20 -16.04
N ASP A 499 14.56 -32.13 -15.37
CA ASP A 499 14.29 -32.06 -13.93
C ASP A 499 15.58 -31.95 -13.09
N THR A 500 16.58 -32.74 -13.48
CA THR A 500 17.90 -32.85 -12.87
C THR A 500 18.77 -31.66 -13.27
N PHE A 501 18.65 -31.19 -14.52
CA PHE A 501 19.25 -29.94 -14.98
C PHE A 501 18.78 -28.76 -14.14
N VAL A 502 17.46 -28.60 -13.94
CA VAL A 502 16.85 -27.49 -13.21
C VAL A 502 17.24 -27.51 -11.74
N ALA A 503 17.20 -28.68 -11.08
CA ALA A 503 17.66 -28.82 -9.70
C ALA A 503 19.09 -28.31 -9.52
N ARG A 504 20.00 -28.74 -10.41
CA ARG A 504 21.41 -28.35 -10.41
C ARG A 504 21.63 -26.88 -10.81
N PHE A 505 20.89 -26.37 -11.79
CA PHE A 505 20.96 -24.96 -12.21
C PHE A 505 20.57 -24.02 -11.08
N LEU A 506 19.52 -24.34 -10.32
CA LEU A 506 19.10 -23.55 -9.17
C LEU A 506 20.13 -23.63 -8.02
N ASP A 507 20.73 -24.79 -7.74
CA ASP A 507 21.77 -24.96 -6.70
C ASP A 507 23.12 -24.29 -7.07
N GLU A 508 23.50 -24.31 -8.36
CA GLU A 508 24.68 -23.59 -8.86
C GLU A 508 24.47 -22.05 -8.83
N ARG A 509 23.25 -21.57 -9.09
CA ARG A 509 22.91 -20.14 -9.18
C ARG A 509 22.59 -19.49 -7.83
N TYR A 510 21.88 -20.19 -6.95
CA TYR A 510 21.39 -19.67 -5.67
C TYR A 510 21.99 -20.44 -4.51
N ARG A 511 22.56 -19.73 -3.52
CA ARG A 511 23.26 -20.37 -2.38
C ARG A 511 22.35 -20.72 -1.20
N ASP A 512 21.09 -20.30 -1.23
CA ASP A 512 20.13 -20.52 -0.15
C ASP A 512 19.07 -21.55 -0.57
N LYS A 513 18.97 -22.64 0.19
CA LYS A 513 17.99 -23.71 -0.02
C LYS A 513 16.54 -23.22 0.06
N LYS A 514 16.26 -22.17 0.84
CA LYS A 514 14.92 -21.55 0.87
C LYS A 514 14.62 -20.88 -0.47
N MET A 515 15.57 -20.14 -1.02
CA MET A 515 15.43 -19.47 -2.33
C MET A 515 15.38 -20.45 -3.50
N ILE A 516 16.16 -21.55 -3.46
CA ILE A 516 16.09 -22.64 -4.45
C ILE A 516 14.68 -23.24 -4.46
N ALA A 517 14.16 -23.64 -3.29
CA ALA A 517 12.83 -24.21 -3.17
C ALA A 517 11.73 -23.23 -3.64
N GLU A 518 11.86 -21.95 -3.29
CA GLU A 518 10.96 -20.88 -3.74
C GLU A 518 10.96 -20.73 -5.25
N LYS A 519 12.13 -20.62 -5.89
CA LYS A 519 12.25 -20.56 -7.36
C LYS A 519 11.68 -21.81 -8.03
N ALA A 520 11.94 -23.00 -7.49
CA ALA A 520 11.50 -24.27 -8.05
C ALA A 520 9.96 -24.46 -8.00
N TYR A 521 9.33 -24.22 -6.84
CA TYR A 521 7.88 -24.39 -6.70
C TYR A 521 7.11 -23.34 -7.48
N ASN A 522 7.52 -22.07 -7.43
CA ASN A 522 6.83 -21.01 -8.16
C ASN A 522 6.98 -21.16 -9.68
N LEU A 523 8.14 -21.64 -10.17
CA LEU A 523 8.29 -21.98 -11.58
C LEU A 523 7.36 -23.13 -11.99
N HIS A 524 7.31 -24.22 -11.21
CA HIS A 524 6.45 -25.37 -11.50
C HIS A 524 4.97 -25.00 -11.50
N ASP A 525 4.52 -24.25 -10.49
CA ASP A 525 3.15 -23.73 -10.38
C ASP A 525 2.79 -22.77 -11.52
N ALA A 526 3.68 -21.85 -11.89
CA ALA A 526 3.43 -20.94 -13.01
C ALA A 526 3.36 -21.67 -14.35
N CYS A 527 4.24 -22.65 -14.58
CA CYS A 527 4.19 -23.49 -15.79
C CYS A 527 2.90 -24.33 -15.86
N GLU A 528 2.38 -24.80 -14.71
CA GLU A 528 1.09 -25.50 -14.62
C GLU A 528 -0.10 -24.54 -14.87
N ARG A 529 -0.08 -23.33 -14.29
CA ARG A 529 -1.12 -22.31 -14.47
C ARG A 529 -1.20 -21.74 -15.89
N TYR A 530 -0.07 -21.52 -16.55
CA TYR A 530 -0.02 -20.91 -17.89
C TYR A 530 0.06 -21.93 -19.04
N ARG A 531 -0.09 -23.22 -18.74
CA ARG A 531 0.00 -24.33 -19.70
C ARG A 531 -0.90 -24.14 -20.93
N ASP A 532 -2.14 -23.72 -20.73
CA ASP A 532 -3.11 -23.57 -21.85
C ASP A 532 -3.01 -22.21 -22.57
N MET A 533 -2.17 -21.28 -22.09
CA MET A 533 -2.12 -19.90 -22.57
C MET A 533 -0.81 -19.54 -23.27
N GLU A 534 0.31 -20.20 -22.94
CA GLU A 534 1.63 -19.87 -23.46
C GLU A 534 2.40 -21.14 -23.84
N GLY A 535 2.67 -21.32 -25.13
CA GLY A 535 3.26 -22.55 -25.66
C GLY A 535 4.66 -22.87 -25.10
N MET A 536 5.46 -21.85 -24.75
CA MET A 536 6.76 -22.09 -24.11
C MET A 536 6.63 -22.58 -22.66
N CYS A 537 5.63 -22.12 -21.91
CA CYS A 537 5.33 -22.65 -20.57
C CYS A 537 4.84 -24.09 -20.66
N GLU A 538 3.98 -24.41 -21.63
CA GLU A 538 3.53 -25.78 -21.86
C GLU A 538 4.69 -26.72 -22.19
N LEU A 539 5.45 -26.41 -23.24
CA LEU A 539 6.50 -27.31 -23.71
C LEU A 539 7.58 -27.50 -22.65
N PHE A 540 7.96 -26.43 -21.95
CA PHE A 540 8.89 -26.54 -20.83
C PHE A 540 8.31 -27.39 -19.69
N TYR A 541 7.02 -27.27 -19.36
CA TYR A 541 6.39 -28.14 -18.36
C TYR A 541 6.40 -29.60 -18.78
N GLN A 542 5.99 -29.91 -20.02
CA GLN A 542 6.00 -31.28 -20.56
C GLN A 542 7.41 -31.89 -20.56
N VAL A 543 8.44 -31.08 -20.85
CA VAL A 543 9.84 -31.49 -20.78
C VAL A 543 10.33 -31.66 -19.35
N LEU A 544 9.87 -30.82 -18.41
CA LEU A 544 10.21 -30.89 -16.99
C LEU A 544 9.55 -32.08 -16.27
N THR A 545 8.37 -32.51 -16.71
CA THR A 545 7.63 -33.68 -16.19
C THR A 545 7.94 -35.00 -16.92
N ASP A 546 8.87 -34.99 -17.88
CA ASP A 546 9.18 -36.14 -18.76
C ASP A 546 7.95 -36.65 -19.56
N GLU A 547 6.97 -35.79 -19.85
CA GLU A 547 5.89 -36.07 -20.81
C GLU A 547 6.37 -35.94 -22.27
N VAL A 548 7.38 -35.11 -22.51
CA VAL A 548 8.00 -34.87 -23.82
C VAL A 548 9.51 -34.71 -23.66
N ILE A 549 10.29 -35.08 -24.67
CA ILE A 549 11.75 -34.94 -24.65
C ILE A 549 12.21 -33.64 -25.32
N GLU A 550 13.39 -33.17 -24.92
CA GLU A 550 14.01 -31.90 -25.33
C GLU A 550 14.24 -31.76 -26.84
N GLN A 551 14.27 -32.88 -27.57
CA GLN A 551 14.28 -32.91 -29.03
C GLN A 551 13.13 -32.08 -29.64
N VAL A 552 11.95 -32.06 -29.02
CA VAL A 552 10.79 -31.32 -29.51
C VAL A 552 11.03 -29.81 -29.45
N TYR A 553 11.60 -29.32 -28.35
CA TYR A 553 12.03 -27.91 -28.25
C TYR A 553 13.06 -27.56 -29.33
N ASN A 554 14.06 -28.42 -29.55
CA ASN A 554 15.07 -28.18 -30.59
C ASN A 554 14.44 -28.16 -32.00
N GLN A 555 13.48 -29.04 -32.29
CA GLN A 555 12.74 -29.06 -33.55
C GLN A 555 11.83 -27.84 -33.71
N GLU A 556 11.17 -27.36 -32.66
CA GLU A 556 10.41 -26.10 -32.70
C GLU A 556 11.31 -24.91 -33.00
N MET A 557 12.49 -24.81 -32.35
CA MET A 557 13.43 -23.73 -32.61
C MET A 557 13.96 -23.77 -34.04
N GLU A 558 14.33 -24.95 -34.54
CA GLU A 558 14.78 -25.15 -35.93
C GLU A 558 13.67 -24.79 -36.94
N MET A 559 12.42 -25.18 -36.69
CA MET A 559 11.27 -24.86 -37.54
C MET A 559 10.95 -23.36 -37.57
N LEU A 560 11.05 -22.66 -36.43
CA LEU A 560 10.88 -21.21 -36.38
C LEU A 560 12.06 -20.47 -37.05
N GLU A 561 13.28 -21.00 -36.98
CA GLU A 561 14.45 -20.47 -37.69
C GLU A 561 14.30 -20.66 -39.22
N GLN A 562 13.90 -21.84 -39.68
CA GLN A 562 13.59 -22.11 -41.10
C GLN A 562 12.47 -21.21 -41.63
N LEU A 563 11.42 -20.96 -40.84
CA LEU A 563 10.36 -20.02 -41.19
C LEU A 563 10.87 -18.59 -41.31
N MET A 564 11.68 -18.14 -40.35
CA MET A 564 12.34 -16.83 -40.40
C MET A 564 13.24 -16.70 -41.64
N GLU A 565 14.03 -17.71 -41.99
CA GLU A 565 14.87 -17.71 -43.20
C GLU A 565 14.05 -17.64 -44.49
N ALA A 566 12.97 -18.43 -44.60
CA ALA A 566 12.07 -18.41 -45.75
C ALA A 566 11.40 -17.04 -45.92
N LEU A 567 10.93 -16.42 -44.83
CA LEU A 567 10.35 -15.09 -44.84
C LEU A 567 11.39 -14.00 -45.21
N ASN A 568 12.61 -14.08 -44.68
CA ASN A 568 13.72 -13.19 -45.08
C ASN A 568 14.00 -13.27 -46.58
N LYS A 569 14.10 -14.50 -47.12
CA LYS A 569 14.32 -14.79 -48.55
C LYS A 569 13.19 -14.27 -49.45
N ALA A 570 11.96 -14.26 -48.96
CA ALA A 570 10.78 -13.77 -49.67
C ALA A 570 10.46 -12.28 -49.43
N SER A 571 11.22 -11.61 -48.56
CA SER A 571 11.02 -10.20 -48.19
C SER A 571 11.68 -9.21 -49.16
N GLU A 572 11.11 -8.02 -49.23
CA GLU A 572 11.65 -6.85 -49.90
C GLU A 572 12.16 -5.83 -48.88
N THR A 573 13.21 -5.09 -49.25
CA THR A 573 13.86 -4.12 -48.36
C THR A 573 13.49 -2.70 -48.78
N ILE A 574 12.85 -1.95 -47.87
CA ILE A 574 12.40 -0.58 -48.10
C ILE A 574 13.14 0.39 -47.15
N GLU A 575 13.62 1.51 -47.68
CA GLU A 575 14.17 2.60 -46.88
C GLU A 575 13.06 3.54 -46.42
N VAL A 576 12.90 3.71 -45.11
CA VAL A 576 11.91 4.61 -44.50
C VAL A 576 12.65 5.71 -43.73
N PRO A 577 12.33 7.00 -43.92
CA PRO A 577 12.94 8.07 -43.15
C PRO A 577 12.57 7.96 -41.67
N SER A 578 13.54 8.10 -40.76
CA SER A 578 13.30 7.98 -39.33
C SER A 578 12.37 9.09 -38.80
N THR A 579 11.09 8.77 -38.60
CA THR A 579 10.18 9.65 -37.85
C THR A 579 10.42 9.46 -36.36
N THR A 580 11.24 10.33 -35.77
CA THR A 580 11.31 10.50 -34.32
C THR A 580 9.91 10.86 -33.80
N PRO A 581 9.30 10.11 -32.87
CA PRO A 581 7.99 10.46 -32.34
C PRO A 581 8.10 11.79 -31.58
N ALA A 582 7.24 12.76 -31.93
CA ALA A 582 7.08 13.95 -31.12
C ALA A 582 6.55 13.54 -29.73
N PRO A 583 7.07 14.11 -28.62
CA PRO A 583 6.50 13.88 -27.30
C PRO A 583 5.01 14.27 -27.28
N ALA A 584 4.17 13.41 -26.70
CA ALA A 584 2.73 13.59 -26.72
C ALA A 584 2.28 14.94 -26.11
N GLU A 585 1.26 15.53 -26.73
CA GLU A 585 0.67 16.79 -26.31
C GLU A 585 -0.02 16.64 -24.94
N THR A 586 0.41 17.44 -23.96
CA THR A 586 -0.38 17.74 -22.75
C THR A 586 -0.79 19.21 -22.76
N GLU A 587 -2.09 19.46 -22.80
CA GLU A 587 -2.70 20.79 -22.71
C GLU A 587 -2.48 21.49 -21.35
N PRO A 588 -2.67 22.82 -21.25
CA PRO A 588 -1.78 23.67 -20.47
C PRO A 588 -2.30 24.15 -19.10
N ALA A 589 -1.37 24.57 -18.22
CA ALA A 589 -1.69 25.37 -17.03
C ALA A 589 -0.57 26.39 -16.66
N ALA A 590 -0.82 27.65 -17.03
CA ALA A 590 -0.37 28.94 -16.45
C ALA A 590 0.96 29.07 -15.65
N GLU A 591 1.91 29.80 -16.26
CA GLU A 591 2.66 30.98 -15.77
C GLU A 591 3.16 31.08 -14.30
N ALA A 592 4.50 31.20 -14.13
CA ALA A 592 5.14 32.36 -13.45
C ALA A 592 6.69 32.43 -13.59
N GLN A 593 7.16 33.59 -14.09
CA GLN A 593 8.41 34.32 -13.76
C GLN A 593 9.84 33.85 -14.15
N GLU A 594 10.42 34.61 -15.10
CA GLU A 594 11.65 35.44 -15.02
C GLU A 594 13.05 34.82 -14.73
N GLY A 595 13.99 35.05 -15.68
CA GLY A 595 15.44 34.91 -15.51
C GLY A 595 16.20 35.27 -16.81
N GLU A 596 17.18 36.19 -16.75
CA GLU A 596 17.85 36.82 -17.91
C GLU A 596 19.14 36.09 -18.39
N GLU A 597 19.32 36.03 -19.73
CA GLU A 597 20.59 36.25 -20.50
C GLU A 597 21.89 35.39 -20.30
N PRO A 598 22.85 35.37 -21.27
CA PRO A 598 22.82 35.73 -22.70
C PRO A 598 23.49 34.60 -23.58
N PRO A 599 24.20 34.79 -24.73
CA PRO A 599 24.09 33.85 -25.85
C PRO A 599 25.34 32.99 -26.12
N THR A 600 25.18 31.93 -26.92
CA THR A 600 26.29 31.30 -27.66
C THR A 600 25.85 30.97 -29.08
N GLU A 601 26.42 31.68 -30.05
CA GLU A 601 26.49 31.21 -31.43
C GLU A 601 27.51 30.08 -31.50
N GLU A 602 27.19 28.94 -32.12
CA GLU A 602 28.12 28.24 -33.04
C GLU A 602 27.48 27.06 -33.79
N ALA A 603 27.77 27.02 -35.10
CA ALA A 603 27.73 25.87 -36.00
C ALA A 603 26.39 25.15 -36.27
N ASP A 604 25.71 25.59 -37.34
CA ASP A 604 24.87 24.72 -38.15
C ASP A 604 25.65 23.47 -38.58
N LYS A 605 25.23 22.31 -38.09
CA LYS A 605 25.48 21.02 -38.73
C LYS A 605 24.16 20.50 -39.25
N GLU A 606 24.04 20.42 -40.58
CA GLU A 606 22.98 19.66 -41.22
C GLU A 606 23.18 18.17 -40.87
N GLU A 607 22.50 17.69 -39.84
CA GLU A 607 22.36 16.24 -39.63
C GLU A 607 21.48 15.68 -40.75
N MET A 608 22.08 14.87 -41.62
CA MET A 608 21.34 14.10 -42.60
C MET A 608 20.32 13.19 -41.88
N PRO A 609 19.07 13.11 -42.32
CA PRO A 609 18.08 12.23 -41.71
C PRO A 609 18.57 10.78 -41.79
N GLN A 610 18.50 10.06 -40.68
CA GLN A 610 18.89 8.66 -40.64
C GLN A 610 17.84 7.83 -41.39
N LEU A 611 18.24 7.21 -42.49
CA LEU A 611 17.39 6.27 -43.23
C LEU A 611 17.38 4.94 -42.46
N THR A 612 16.21 4.57 -41.95
CA THR A 612 15.99 3.26 -41.33
C THR A 612 15.50 2.27 -42.39
N THR A 613 16.30 1.24 -42.63
CA THR A 613 15.95 0.15 -43.54
C THR A 613 15.00 -0.83 -42.85
N ILE A 614 13.85 -1.10 -43.44
CA ILE A 614 12.83 -2.04 -42.93
C ILE A 614 12.58 -3.12 -43.98
N GLN A 615 12.53 -4.38 -43.56
CA GLN A 615 12.08 -5.47 -44.42
C GLN A 615 10.56 -5.64 -44.33
N VAL A 616 9.92 -5.84 -45.47
CA VAL A 616 8.48 -6.11 -45.59
C VAL A 616 8.21 -7.25 -46.55
N ILE A 617 7.04 -7.85 -46.50
CA ILE A 617 6.65 -8.96 -47.37
C ILE A 617 5.18 -8.81 -47.80
N SER A 618 4.85 -9.14 -49.05
CA SER A 618 3.46 -9.16 -49.50
C SER A 618 2.69 -10.34 -48.87
N ARG A 619 1.37 -10.23 -48.77
CA ARG A 619 0.53 -11.32 -48.24
C ARG A 619 0.69 -12.63 -49.03
N GLU A 620 0.78 -12.52 -50.36
CA GLU A 620 0.97 -13.68 -51.26
C GLU A 620 2.34 -14.34 -51.06
N ASN A 621 3.41 -13.55 -50.92
CA ASN A 621 4.75 -14.07 -50.66
C ASN A 621 4.86 -14.70 -49.26
N PHE A 622 4.16 -14.17 -48.26
CA PHE A 622 4.09 -14.77 -46.92
C PHE A 622 3.41 -16.15 -46.96
N GLU A 623 2.27 -16.27 -47.65
CA GLU A 623 1.60 -17.57 -47.80
C GLU A 623 2.46 -18.56 -48.59
N ALA A 624 3.15 -18.11 -49.63
CA ALA A 624 4.10 -18.93 -50.38
C ALA A 624 5.26 -19.42 -49.51
N ALA A 625 5.80 -18.57 -48.61
CA ALA A 625 6.84 -18.95 -47.66
C ALA A 625 6.32 -19.96 -46.60
N LEU A 626 5.10 -19.79 -46.08
CA LEU A 626 4.46 -20.80 -45.23
C LEU A 626 4.36 -22.15 -45.94
N ARG A 627 3.98 -22.16 -47.22
CA ARG A 627 3.85 -23.39 -48.04
C ARG A 627 5.20 -23.99 -48.44
N GLU A 628 6.27 -23.21 -48.51
CA GLU A 628 7.65 -23.71 -48.70
C GLU A 628 8.15 -24.46 -47.45
N VAL A 629 7.82 -23.98 -46.25
CA VAL A 629 8.27 -24.54 -44.96
C VAL A 629 7.35 -25.68 -44.50
N PHE A 630 6.04 -25.46 -44.48
CA PHE A 630 5.03 -26.39 -43.97
C PHE A 630 4.40 -27.22 -45.09
N THR A 631 5.22 -27.99 -45.81
CA THR A 631 4.81 -28.75 -47.01
C THR A 631 3.65 -29.73 -46.82
N VAL A 632 3.50 -30.30 -45.62
CA VAL A 632 2.49 -31.34 -45.29
C VAL A 632 1.26 -30.78 -44.56
N LYS A 633 1.29 -29.50 -44.16
CA LYS A 633 0.24 -28.87 -43.33
C LYS A 633 -1.03 -28.65 -44.15
N PRO A 634 -2.24 -28.99 -43.64
CA PRO A 634 -3.47 -28.86 -44.40
C PRO A 634 -3.83 -27.39 -44.65
N ASP A 635 -4.52 -27.12 -45.76
CA ASP A 635 -4.90 -25.76 -46.17
C ASP A 635 -5.66 -25.00 -45.07
N GLU A 636 -6.58 -25.66 -44.35
CA GLU A 636 -7.33 -25.08 -43.22
C GLU A 636 -6.39 -24.53 -42.11
N ASN A 637 -5.29 -25.22 -41.83
CA ASN A 637 -4.30 -24.79 -40.84
C ASN A 637 -3.48 -23.59 -41.36
N ILE A 638 -3.19 -23.54 -42.67
CA ILE A 638 -2.49 -22.42 -43.30
C ILE A 638 -3.42 -21.18 -43.37
N GLU A 639 -4.70 -21.35 -43.69
CA GLU A 639 -5.71 -20.28 -43.66
C GLU A 639 -5.87 -19.71 -42.24
N ALA A 640 -5.87 -20.57 -41.21
CA ALA A 640 -5.88 -20.14 -39.81
C ALA A 640 -4.63 -19.30 -39.47
N LEU A 641 -3.43 -19.76 -39.84
CA LEU A 641 -2.18 -18.99 -39.66
C LEU A 641 -2.23 -17.64 -40.38
N MET A 642 -2.73 -17.59 -41.61
CA MET A 642 -2.90 -16.35 -42.39
C MET A 642 -3.98 -15.42 -41.81
N THR A 643 -4.93 -15.95 -41.03
CA THR A 643 -5.93 -15.16 -40.31
C THR A 643 -5.33 -14.53 -39.06
N THR A 644 -4.67 -15.34 -38.22
CA THR A 644 -4.00 -14.87 -37.01
C THR A 644 -2.85 -13.89 -37.32
N LEU A 645 -2.14 -14.07 -38.43
CA LEU A 645 -1.16 -13.11 -38.98
C LEU A 645 -1.74 -11.68 -39.10
N MET A 646 -2.95 -11.57 -39.65
CA MET A 646 -3.62 -10.27 -39.85
C MET A 646 -4.11 -9.68 -38.53
N GLU A 647 -4.57 -10.52 -37.60
CA GLU A 647 -5.02 -10.12 -36.26
C GLU A 647 -3.85 -9.67 -35.36
N ASP A 648 -2.67 -10.27 -35.52
CA ASP A 648 -1.46 -9.92 -34.77
C ASP A 648 -0.80 -8.65 -35.30
N LEU A 649 -0.61 -8.52 -36.61
CA LEU A 649 0.08 -7.35 -37.19
C LEU A 649 -0.81 -6.11 -37.27
N LYS A 650 -2.14 -6.27 -37.33
CA LYS A 650 -3.13 -5.18 -37.48
C LYS A 650 -2.69 -4.10 -38.48
N PRO A 651 -2.32 -4.48 -39.71
CA PRO A 651 -1.83 -3.53 -40.70
C PRO A 651 -2.90 -2.49 -41.05
N GLU A 652 -2.49 -1.29 -41.43
CA GLU A 652 -3.40 -0.20 -41.83
C GLU A 652 -4.31 -0.62 -43.01
N GLU A 653 -5.53 -0.09 -43.05
CA GLU A 653 -6.51 -0.42 -44.10
C GLU A 653 -5.95 -0.10 -45.50
N GLY A 654 -5.67 -1.15 -46.28
CA GLY A 654 -5.11 -1.05 -47.63
C GLY A 654 -3.58 -1.26 -47.72
N ALA A 655 -2.90 -1.64 -46.64
CA ALA A 655 -1.48 -1.99 -46.70
C ALA A 655 -1.23 -3.27 -47.55
N GLU A 656 -0.44 -3.13 -48.61
CA GLU A 656 -0.07 -4.24 -49.53
C GLU A 656 1.10 -5.10 -48.98
N THR A 657 1.83 -4.60 -47.98
CA THR A 657 3.03 -5.24 -47.42
C THR A 657 3.00 -5.26 -45.88
N LEU A 658 3.64 -6.29 -45.30
CA LEU A 658 3.58 -6.64 -43.88
C LEU A 658 4.99 -6.60 -43.25
N LYS A 659 5.09 -6.03 -42.04
CA LYS A 659 6.32 -6.07 -41.21
C LYS A 659 6.40 -7.38 -40.43
N TYR A 660 6.70 -8.47 -41.13
CA TYR A 660 6.64 -9.83 -40.57
C TYR A 660 7.59 -10.08 -39.38
N GLN A 661 8.69 -9.32 -39.27
CA GLN A 661 9.64 -9.45 -38.15
C GLN A 661 8.96 -9.20 -36.80
N ASP A 662 7.93 -8.35 -36.76
CA ASP A 662 7.18 -8.01 -35.55
C ASP A 662 6.44 -9.23 -34.95
N LEU A 663 6.23 -10.31 -35.72
CA LEU A 663 5.62 -11.57 -35.24
C LEU A 663 6.54 -12.37 -34.29
N PHE A 664 7.85 -12.21 -34.45
CA PHE A 664 8.88 -12.94 -33.71
C PHE A 664 9.44 -12.14 -32.53
N LEU A 665 8.95 -10.90 -32.34
CA LEU A 665 9.18 -10.14 -31.12
C LEU A 665 8.39 -10.73 -29.97
N GLU A 666 8.84 -10.47 -28.75
CA GLU A 666 8.15 -10.90 -27.53
C GLU A 666 6.93 -9.99 -27.25
N ASP A 667 5.89 -10.54 -26.63
CA ASP A 667 4.73 -9.77 -26.17
C ASP A 667 5.05 -8.94 -24.90
N GLU A 668 4.06 -8.19 -24.38
CA GLU A 668 4.24 -7.36 -23.17
C GLU A 668 4.66 -8.16 -21.92
N ASP A 669 4.33 -9.46 -21.88
CA ASP A 669 4.72 -10.41 -20.85
C ASP A 669 6.00 -11.21 -21.21
N GLY A 670 6.71 -10.86 -22.28
CA GLY A 670 7.88 -11.62 -22.77
C GLY A 670 7.53 -12.99 -23.38
N GLY A 671 6.27 -13.26 -23.68
CA GLY A 671 5.77 -14.46 -24.36
C GLY A 671 5.88 -14.40 -25.86
N ALA A 672 5.54 -15.50 -26.52
CA ALA A 672 5.44 -15.51 -27.98
C ALA A 672 4.08 -14.96 -28.43
N ARG A 673 4.06 -14.23 -29.55
CA ARG A 673 2.81 -13.65 -30.10
C ARG A 673 1.85 -14.76 -30.58
N PRO A 674 0.53 -14.50 -30.62
CA PRO A 674 -0.49 -15.51 -30.97
C PRO A 674 -0.20 -16.32 -32.22
N PHE A 675 0.36 -15.73 -33.28
CA PHE A 675 0.79 -16.44 -34.49
C PHE A 675 1.80 -17.56 -34.21
N ILE A 676 2.83 -17.29 -33.40
CA ILE A 676 3.86 -18.27 -33.04
C ILE A 676 3.29 -19.34 -32.10
N ASN A 677 2.41 -18.96 -31.17
CA ASN A 677 1.74 -19.93 -30.30
C ASN A 677 0.76 -20.83 -31.08
N LEU A 678 0.10 -20.32 -32.13
CA LEU A 678 -0.73 -21.11 -33.03
C LEU A 678 0.11 -22.12 -33.85
N ILE A 679 1.30 -21.75 -34.32
CA ILE A 679 2.23 -22.68 -34.99
C ILE A 679 2.57 -23.86 -34.05
N ARG A 680 2.94 -23.58 -32.80
CA ARG A 680 3.24 -24.62 -31.80
C ARG A 680 2.05 -25.52 -31.51
N GLN A 681 0.86 -24.92 -31.35
CA GLN A 681 -0.37 -25.69 -31.11
C GLN A 681 -0.66 -26.63 -32.28
N GLN A 682 -0.56 -26.15 -33.52
CA GLN A 682 -0.78 -26.97 -34.70
C GLN A 682 0.25 -28.11 -34.81
N ASP A 683 1.54 -27.85 -34.59
CA ASP A 683 2.60 -28.88 -34.64
C ASP A 683 2.36 -29.98 -33.58
N LYS A 684 2.01 -29.58 -32.35
CA LYS A 684 1.60 -30.49 -31.28
C LYS A 684 0.40 -31.35 -31.69
N GLU A 685 -0.64 -30.74 -32.26
CA GLU A 685 -1.82 -31.48 -32.74
C GLU A 685 -1.51 -32.42 -33.91
N GLU A 686 -0.66 -31.99 -34.84
CA GLU A 686 -0.22 -32.77 -36.00
C GLU A 686 0.62 -34.00 -35.56
N ARG A 687 1.53 -33.82 -34.59
CA ARG A 687 2.24 -34.92 -33.90
C ARG A 687 1.29 -35.91 -33.25
N LEU A 688 0.31 -35.43 -32.47
CA LEU A 688 -0.65 -36.30 -31.79
C LEU A 688 -1.48 -37.12 -32.79
N LYS A 689 -2.01 -36.48 -33.83
CA LYS A 689 -2.75 -37.13 -34.93
C LYS A 689 -1.89 -38.17 -35.65
N TYR A 690 -0.61 -37.87 -35.90
CA TYR A 690 0.31 -38.80 -36.57
C TYR A 690 0.60 -40.06 -35.74
N VAL A 691 0.83 -39.91 -34.42
CA VAL A 691 1.05 -41.05 -33.52
C VAL A 691 -0.25 -41.86 -33.31
N GLU A 692 -1.42 -41.21 -33.30
CA GLU A 692 -2.73 -41.88 -33.28
C GLU A 692 -2.96 -42.73 -34.54
N GLN A 693 -2.61 -42.23 -35.72
CA GLN A 693 -2.68 -42.99 -36.98
C GLN A 693 -1.74 -44.21 -36.95
N ILE A 694 -0.51 -44.08 -36.43
CA ILE A 694 0.40 -45.22 -36.23
C ILE A 694 -0.21 -46.23 -35.24
N LYS A 695 -0.86 -45.77 -34.16
CA LYS A 695 -1.56 -46.66 -33.21
C LYS A 695 -2.69 -47.43 -33.87
N LEU A 696 -3.47 -46.78 -34.75
CA LEU A 696 -4.57 -47.40 -35.48
C LEU A 696 -4.10 -48.53 -36.42
N GLU A 697 -3.01 -48.30 -37.16
CA GLU A 697 -2.43 -49.29 -38.09
C GLU A 697 -1.75 -50.48 -37.36
N LEU A 698 -1.21 -50.25 -36.16
CA LEU A 698 -0.71 -51.34 -35.32
C LEU A 698 -1.84 -52.22 -34.77
N GLY A 699 -2.98 -51.61 -34.41
CA GLY A 699 -4.15 -52.30 -33.86
C GLY A 699 -3.94 -52.90 -32.46
N ASP A 700 -4.83 -53.81 -32.06
CA ASP A 700 -4.87 -54.41 -30.70
C ASP A 700 -3.79 -55.49 -30.44
N ARG A 701 -2.56 -55.29 -30.93
CA ARG A 701 -1.44 -56.24 -30.68
C ARG A 701 -0.92 -56.07 -29.26
N GLU A 702 -0.50 -57.18 -28.63
CA GLU A 702 0.16 -57.10 -27.31
C GLU A 702 1.61 -56.61 -27.45
N GLU A 703 2.38 -57.18 -28.38
CA GLU A 703 3.76 -56.81 -28.69
C GLU A 703 3.94 -56.48 -30.18
N VAL A 704 4.81 -55.52 -30.48
CA VAL A 704 5.19 -55.10 -31.83
C VAL A 704 6.66 -55.42 -32.09
N PRO A 705 6.99 -56.28 -33.06
CA PRO A 705 8.35 -56.45 -33.57
C PRO A 705 8.69 -55.32 -34.56
N LEU A 706 9.98 -54.93 -34.61
CA LEU A 706 10.48 -53.81 -35.43
C LEU A 706 9.96 -53.76 -36.88
N PRO A 707 9.90 -54.87 -37.65
CA PRO A 707 9.41 -54.83 -39.03
C PRO A 707 7.94 -54.40 -39.14
N GLU A 708 7.12 -54.67 -38.13
CA GLU A 708 5.70 -54.30 -38.12
C GLU A 708 5.52 -52.82 -37.78
N LEU A 709 6.30 -52.28 -36.83
CA LEU A 709 6.32 -50.82 -36.60
C LEU A 709 6.83 -50.07 -37.83
N ARG A 710 7.89 -50.58 -38.47
CA ARG A 710 8.38 -50.03 -39.75
C ARG A 710 7.29 -50.05 -40.80
N MET A 711 6.55 -51.15 -40.94
CA MET A 711 5.45 -51.24 -41.91
C MET A 711 4.35 -50.23 -41.60
N ALA A 712 3.90 -50.14 -40.33
CA ALA A 712 2.88 -49.19 -39.93
C ALA A 712 3.26 -47.73 -40.23
N ILE A 713 4.50 -47.33 -39.90
CA ILE A 713 5.01 -45.99 -40.22
C ILE A 713 5.04 -45.75 -41.75
N ASN A 714 5.46 -46.73 -42.57
CA ASN A 714 5.45 -46.59 -44.05
C ASN A 714 4.04 -46.58 -44.66
N VAL A 715 3.02 -47.12 -43.97
CA VAL A 715 1.61 -47.05 -44.42
C VAL A 715 1.04 -45.66 -44.14
N VAL A 716 1.30 -45.11 -42.94
CA VAL A 716 0.83 -43.78 -42.54
C VAL A 716 1.60 -42.66 -43.26
N ASP A 717 2.90 -42.84 -43.50
CA ASP A 717 3.79 -41.93 -44.21
C ASP A 717 4.67 -42.69 -45.22
N ALA A 718 4.25 -42.65 -46.49
CA ALA A 718 4.92 -43.37 -47.57
C ALA A 718 6.18 -42.69 -48.12
N GLU A 719 6.42 -41.41 -47.79
CA GLU A 719 7.57 -40.64 -48.29
C GLU A 719 8.65 -40.38 -47.22
N ILE A 720 8.45 -40.89 -46.00
CA ILE A 720 9.41 -40.79 -44.90
C ILE A 720 10.82 -41.23 -45.30
N ASP A 721 11.79 -40.35 -45.04
CA ASP A 721 13.18 -40.65 -45.36
C ASP A 721 13.79 -41.69 -44.41
N LYS A 722 14.97 -42.20 -44.80
CA LYS A 722 15.66 -43.26 -44.05
C LYS A 722 16.18 -42.81 -42.69
N ASN A 723 16.45 -41.52 -42.50
CA ASN A 723 17.01 -40.99 -41.26
C ASN A 723 15.89 -40.88 -40.21
N HIS A 724 14.79 -40.20 -40.55
CA HIS A 724 13.62 -40.09 -39.69
C HIS A 724 13.03 -41.49 -39.36
N MET A 725 12.97 -42.40 -40.34
CA MET A 725 12.55 -43.80 -40.12
C MET A 725 13.48 -44.54 -39.13
N ILE A 726 14.81 -44.38 -39.23
CA ILE A 726 15.74 -45.01 -38.28
C ILE A 726 15.58 -44.41 -36.88
N GLU A 727 15.44 -43.09 -36.79
CA GLU A 727 15.28 -42.36 -35.54
C GLU A 727 13.99 -42.73 -34.80
N TYR A 728 12.85 -42.77 -35.50
CA TYR A 728 11.56 -43.13 -34.91
C TYR A 728 11.59 -44.56 -34.38
N LEU A 729 12.15 -45.51 -35.15
CA LEU A 729 12.34 -46.88 -34.69
C LEU A 729 13.30 -46.97 -33.49
N ALA A 730 14.45 -46.27 -33.53
CA ALA A 730 15.43 -46.28 -32.44
C ALA A 730 14.82 -45.77 -31.13
N ARG A 731 14.06 -44.69 -31.20
CA ARG A 731 13.32 -44.09 -30.08
C ARG A 731 12.23 -45.03 -29.55
N SER A 732 11.44 -45.66 -30.42
CA SER A 732 10.39 -46.61 -30.01
C SER A 732 10.93 -47.85 -29.29
N TYR A 733 12.07 -48.37 -29.73
CA TYR A 733 12.69 -49.55 -29.13
C TYR A 733 13.67 -49.22 -27.99
N ASP A 734 14.05 -47.95 -27.82
CA ASP A 734 15.02 -47.46 -26.83
C ASP A 734 16.39 -48.13 -26.99
N VAL A 735 16.89 -48.06 -28.23
CA VAL A 735 18.19 -48.61 -28.65
C VAL A 735 18.94 -47.59 -29.51
N PRO A 736 20.28 -47.54 -29.46
CA PRO A 736 21.07 -46.73 -30.39
C PRO A 736 20.80 -47.12 -31.85
N ASN A 737 20.88 -46.15 -32.77
CA ASN A 737 20.66 -46.37 -34.21
C ASN A 737 21.46 -47.56 -34.78
N ASP A 738 22.70 -47.75 -34.33
CA ASP A 738 23.60 -48.82 -34.75
C ASP A 738 23.17 -50.23 -34.26
N GLN A 739 22.31 -50.29 -33.23
CA GLN A 739 21.86 -51.52 -32.56
C GLN A 739 20.40 -51.86 -32.87
N LEU A 740 19.78 -51.17 -33.82
CA LEU A 740 18.37 -51.35 -34.18
C LEU A 740 18.04 -52.81 -34.55
N ASN A 741 18.96 -53.52 -35.19
CA ASN A 741 18.80 -54.94 -35.57
C ASN A 741 18.79 -55.93 -34.39
N THR A 742 19.12 -55.48 -33.18
CA THR A 742 19.06 -56.29 -31.95
C THR A 742 17.85 -55.97 -31.05
N ALA A 743 16.98 -55.06 -31.49
CA ALA A 743 15.77 -54.71 -30.75
C ALA A 743 14.83 -55.92 -30.56
N THR A 744 14.41 -56.16 -29.33
CA THR A 744 13.34 -57.12 -29.01
C THR A 744 11.96 -56.50 -29.29
N PRO A 745 10.91 -57.32 -29.49
CA PRO A 745 9.54 -56.82 -29.45
C PRO A 745 9.25 -56.00 -28.18
N GLN A 746 8.37 -55.02 -28.29
CA GLN A 746 7.96 -54.12 -27.21
C GLN A 746 6.44 -54.02 -27.20
N ALA A 747 5.83 -53.75 -26.04
CA ALA A 747 4.38 -53.59 -25.96
C ALA A 747 3.90 -52.38 -26.81
N VAL A 748 2.75 -52.48 -27.48
CA VAL A 748 2.18 -51.38 -28.29
C VAL A 748 2.15 -50.09 -27.48
N GLU A 749 1.64 -50.14 -26.25
CA GLU A 749 1.52 -48.95 -25.41
C GLU A 749 2.90 -48.35 -25.08
N THR A 750 3.94 -49.15 -24.83
CA THR A 750 5.31 -48.65 -24.62
C THR A 750 5.88 -47.98 -25.88
N VAL A 751 5.63 -48.54 -27.06
CA VAL A 751 6.03 -47.95 -28.35
C VAL A 751 5.33 -46.61 -28.58
N ILE A 752 4.01 -46.56 -28.37
CA ILE A 752 3.21 -45.34 -28.55
C ILE A 752 3.61 -44.27 -27.55
N GLN A 753 3.78 -44.60 -26.26
CA GLN A 753 4.23 -43.64 -25.25
C GLN A 753 5.62 -43.06 -25.61
N ARG A 754 6.55 -43.87 -26.13
CA ARG A 754 7.87 -43.39 -26.61
C ARG A 754 7.78 -42.51 -27.87
N LEU A 755 6.81 -42.75 -28.74
CA LEU A 755 6.54 -41.89 -29.91
C LEU A 755 5.88 -40.56 -29.50
N LEU A 756 4.90 -40.59 -28.59
CA LEU A 756 4.26 -39.39 -28.02
C LEU A 756 5.26 -38.47 -27.31
N LYS A 757 6.18 -39.06 -26.54
CA LYS A 757 7.28 -38.33 -25.89
C LYS A 757 8.24 -37.67 -26.89
N ALA A 758 8.30 -38.12 -28.14
CA ALA A 758 9.34 -37.74 -29.08
C ALA A 758 8.91 -36.72 -30.14
N GLY A 759 9.90 -36.16 -30.83
CA GLY A 759 9.75 -35.23 -31.95
C GLY A 759 9.39 -35.93 -33.25
N VAL A 760 8.24 -36.60 -33.25
CA VAL A 760 7.75 -37.41 -34.36
C VAL A 760 6.76 -36.59 -35.20
N ARG A 761 7.08 -36.38 -36.47
CA ARG A 761 6.26 -35.62 -37.43
C ARG A 761 6.10 -36.40 -38.72
N ARG A 762 5.03 -36.09 -39.46
CA ARG A 762 4.84 -36.60 -40.83
C ARG A 762 5.77 -35.85 -41.78
N ILE A 763 6.45 -36.57 -42.67
CA ILE A 763 7.41 -36.05 -43.65
C ILE A 763 6.79 -36.04 -45.06
N GLY A 764 6.01 -37.06 -45.41
CA GLY A 764 5.36 -37.16 -46.72
C GLY A 764 4.02 -36.47 -46.84
N LEU A 765 3.68 -36.07 -48.06
CA LEU A 765 2.38 -35.50 -48.39
C LEU A 765 1.25 -36.52 -48.12
N LEU A 766 0.12 -36.03 -47.61
CA LEU A 766 -1.10 -36.83 -47.49
C LEU A 766 -1.56 -37.29 -48.88
N ASN A 767 -1.56 -38.60 -49.11
CA ASN A 767 -2.28 -39.17 -50.26
C ASN A 767 -3.76 -38.82 -50.10
N SER A 768 -4.28 -38.02 -51.04
CA SER A 768 -5.63 -37.43 -51.02
C SER A 768 -6.79 -38.43 -51.23
N SER A 769 -6.56 -39.70 -50.92
CA SER A 769 -7.49 -40.82 -51.05
C SER A 769 -8.19 -41.23 -49.73
N GLU A 770 -7.87 -40.58 -48.61
CA GLU A 770 -8.44 -40.88 -47.28
C GLU A 770 -8.99 -39.62 -46.55
N LEU A 771 -9.67 -38.75 -47.31
CA LEU A 771 -10.61 -37.73 -46.80
C LEU A 771 -12.06 -38.13 -47.16
#